data_AF-F5VWT6-F1
#
_entry.id   AF-F5VWT6-F1
#
_cell.length_a   1.000
_cell.length_b   1.000
_cell.length_c   1.000
_cell.angle_alpha   90.00
_cell.angle_beta   90.00
_cell.angle_gamma   90.00
#
_symmetry.space_group_name_H-M   'P 1'
#
loop_
_entity.id
_entity.type
_entity.pdbx_description
1 polymer ?
#
loop_
_entity_poly.entity_id
_entity_poly.type
_entity_poly.pdbx_seq_one_letter_code
_entity_poly.pdbx_strand_id
1 'polypeptide(L)'
;MTEKTKGHGYFRKKKWAKGLVSGIAVAGIVAFSAGSAFADEAVQPESKNDNNAYATQAGKATGSQSVAIDNGAVTKAAEKAKEAGVNVSETKIVDKGTDTTAPKLEQSKSEIKQDQDKQVKALEETTVKQVENNTAFNEAQEAIQANNSFVATEKGKHEQSTTVTVTNDGSTATDGTATQNKKSTQTAKQVLSQNQQAVSTYLEEKGKYEATVKQATILNQAVEAATTDLKKQGVTVDAVTRTVSSVAEVEALKKANDQAIATAKRKVVLNKALLDAYSESQTASQEVNQDADRKSTDLKNSGILLTTKTQEVSSADEAKQIGKQNQATYDKAKQTQAEWQKKYDELRAKTSTEGYTKEVVLQALSVATANPEATVESSAPGAQVTTKDYIASSNGTSGYTRVLDSTKVLKYKDVGTGWKTEVDYTNLKGLTVSTADGKKHDISRIHRKFEILNQGKTGLNDVYVLNDPTEGFVVARNDGAGGAADYMNFLVTDTYYYNVDGKEVAFTASEKTPATLTYSSLNHNLIGWEGAKAINGTHVEINGSTVTYNKDYGYVYAEEYNRQEDVGHLWDTSDSPYQYKGAALGVFKEGTAFTTEFIQWDGPDNPSGQTYWFALNTKVVTPVVEVPATATITKTTVKPVKTEPVSAELVKAKNPVKPTLALKTLSETKNQKLSASYHGYKLQYKPVVTKSVADTDKTNTNGQTVAKNATQLYTLNHDNIYANLKKGDKITIIDPLEAGAVPDVAVTKAAAEKAGWGVAYDAGKNTYTFTATYKGKRLDAPVITWKPIYDKGFYDNTYKVLVNNYEVFSKTVTNYTPKPPKPVKAVLDRSGKDINGATTFDRNVTFRLMTDYSPYTKTLASAQAIGKKFGIFDDVQDKAFTVDHSKIKVTAAGKDVKDLFDMYHVLSDKGRTDAINKILKELNLNPKGEFFLWVAKDSKSFYYNYVKQNKKVTIDLPAKLLVKAGEKVENDLKQIDFGNGYQSNLVTISVPDVNPEKHALDQKDNKKVLDGQEVQIGQYIRYLLDGVTVPTKHDSLFQYDGSDQLDVVHDRFTGKWSGIFKGTEYTAEKDLVLSYDVILKDGKVVKAGEKVVKGTPYAFLFEVNQDTDPNFLKKIVTVKWNEKEGKWSYVINQDFLNSLGVKGTFDADFYLEVERIKAGKVENTFINTVNLQEMTAKVTTTTPEPPKPEPKEPGKPQPQPSLPNTGTAASVLPVVGMILGLLSLAGLRKHKK
;
A
#
# COMPACT_ATOMS: atom_id res chain seq x y z
N MET A 1 36.25 -17.48 10.38
CA MET A 1 34.90 -18.05 10.65
C MET A 1 33.95 -17.53 9.59
N THR A 2 33.18 -18.41 8.96
CA THR A 2 32.39 -18.11 7.76
C THR A 2 30.90 -18.02 8.11
N GLU A 3 30.42 -16.82 8.44
CA GLU A 3 29.00 -16.62 8.72
C GLU A 3 28.16 -16.61 7.43
N LYS A 4 27.14 -17.48 7.38
CA LYS A 4 26.20 -17.57 6.26
C LYS A 4 25.02 -16.62 6.46
N THR A 5 25.05 -15.46 5.83
CA THR A 5 23.86 -14.60 5.70
C THR A 5 22.90 -15.16 4.64
N LYS A 6 21.71 -15.62 5.06
CA LYS A 6 20.62 -16.02 4.16
C LYS A 6 19.88 -14.77 3.67
N GLY A 7 20.16 -14.31 2.45
CA GLY A 7 19.36 -13.30 1.77
C GLY A 7 18.15 -13.91 1.05
N HIS A 8 16.93 -13.49 1.37
CA HIS A 8 15.73 -13.87 0.63
C HIS A 8 15.63 -13.12 -0.71
N GLY A 9 16.29 -13.66 -1.74
CA GLY A 9 16.15 -13.17 -3.11
C GLY A 9 14.82 -13.59 -3.74
N TYR A 10 14.00 -12.62 -4.16
CA TYR A 10 12.75 -12.87 -4.91
C TYR A 10 13.07 -13.24 -6.38
N PHE A 11 13.56 -14.46 -6.61
CA PHE A 11 13.80 -14.97 -7.95
C PHE A 11 12.48 -15.36 -8.64
N ARG A 12 12.11 -14.65 -9.72
CA ARG A 12 11.13 -15.18 -10.69
C ARG A 12 11.73 -16.43 -11.34
N LYS A 13 11.16 -17.61 -11.05
CA LYS A 13 11.29 -18.78 -11.94
C LYS A 13 10.54 -18.48 -13.24
N LYS A 14 11.21 -17.86 -14.23
CA LYS A 14 10.71 -17.77 -15.62
C LYS A 14 10.55 -19.21 -16.13
N LYS A 15 9.31 -19.70 -16.25
CA LYS A 15 9.03 -20.97 -16.94
C LYS A 15 9.23 -20.73 -18.44
N TRP A 16 10.21 -21.42 -19.02
CA TRP A 16 10.38 -21.50 -20.45
C TRP A 16 9.21 -22.29 -21.05
N ALA A 17 8.28 -21.61 -21.72
CA ALA A 17 7.27 -22.27 -22.54
C ALA A 17 7.79 -22.33 -23.98
N LYS A 18 8.18 -23.51 -24.44
CA LYS A 18 8.44 -23.75 -25.87
C LYS A 18 7.11 -23.67 -26.61
N GLY A 19 6.80 -22.53 -27.19
CA GLY A 19 5.70 -22.32 -28.13
C GLY A 19 6.26 -21.73 -29.42
N LEU A 20 6.27 -22.53 -30.49
CA LEU A 20 6.80 -22.14 -31.78
C LEU A 20 5.79 -21.19 -32.47
N VAL A 21 6.06 -19.88 -32.49
CA VAL A 21 5.34 -18.93 -33.34
C VAL A 21 6.36 -18.12 -34.12
N SER A 22 6.26 -18.20 -35.45
CA SER A 22 7.23 -17.65 -36.39
C SER A 22 7.34 -16.13 -36.28
N GLY A 23 8.55 -15.62 -36.14
CA GLY A 23 8.79 -14.17 -36.12
C GLY A 23 8.65 -13.57 -37.52
N ILE A 24 7.61 -12.77 -37.73
CA ILE A 24 7.58 -11.76 -38.79
C ILE A 24 8.20 -10.48 -38.21
N ALA A 25 9.18 -9.92 -38.91
CA ALA A 25 9.86 -8.71 -38.48
C ALA A 25 8.95 -7.48 -38.67
N VAL A 26 8.75 -6.70 -37.60
CA VAL A 26 8.22 -5.33 -37.70
C VAL A 26 9.36 -4.37 -37.45
N ALA A 27 10.14 -4.13 -38.49
CA ALA A 27 11.10 -3.03 -38.54
C ALA A 27 10.55 -1.96 -39.48
N GLY A 28 10.13 -0.84 -38.90
CA GLY A 28 9.62 0.32 -39.63
C GLY A 28 8.14 0.23 -40.02
N ILE A 29 7.31 1.03 -39.35
CA ILE A 29 6.41 2.02 -39.97
C ILE A 29 5.99 2.98 -38.85
N VAL A 30 6.39 4.25 -38.97
CA VAL A 30 5.76 5.36 -38.25
C VAL A 30 4.65 5.87 -39.16
N ALA A 31 3.44 5.34 -39.00
CA ALA A 31 2.25 5.88 -39.65
C ALA A 31 1.04 5.67 -38.74
N PHE A 32 0.29 6.75 -38.50
CA PHE A 32 -1.06 6.66 -37.96
C PHE A 32 -1.98 6.05 -39.02
N SER A 33 -2.64 4.94 -38.71
CA SER A 33 -3.83 4.49 -39.43
C SER A 33 -4.75 3.72 -38.49
N ALA A 34 -6.01 4.13 -38.41
CA ALA A 34 -7.01 3.51 -37.54
C ALA A 34 -7.33 2.08 -37.97
N GLY A 35 -7.48 1.18 -37.00
CA GLY A 35 -7.93 -0.19 -37.21
C GLY A 35 -8.21 -0.86 -35.87
N SER A 36 -9.44 -1.30 -35.66
CA SER A 36 -9.90 -1.95 -34.43
C SER A 36 -9.24 -3.33 -34.27
N ALA A 37 -8.04 -3.38 -33.70
CA ALA A 37 -7.44 -4.62 -33.24
C ALA A 37 -8.16 -5.08 -31.97
N PHE A 38 -8.64 -6.33 -31.96
CA PHE A 38 -9.18 -6.96 -30.76
C PHE A 38 -8.14 -6.90 -29.63
N ALA A 39 -8.59 -6.58 -28.41
CA ALA A 39 -7.76 -6.54 -27.23
C ALA A 39 -7.45 -7.95 -26.69
N ASP A 40 -6.86 -8.79 -27.55
CA ASP A 40 -6.11 -9.95 -27.08
C ASP A 40 -5.00 -9.48 -26.12
N GLU A 41 -4.68 -10.29 -25.10
CA GLU A 41 -3.79 -9.90 -24.01
C GLU A 41 -2.33 -9.77 -24.53
N ALA A 42 -2.01 -8.63 -25.14
CA ALA A 42 -0.74 -8.37 -25.82
C ALA A 42 0.43 -8.46 -24.83
N VAL A 43 1.11 -9.62 -24.85
CA VAL A 43 2.20 -9.91 -23.93
C VAL A 43 3.42 -9.08 -24.28
N GLN A 44 3.95 -8.36 -23.30
CA GLN A 44 5.22 -7.64 -23.42
C GLN A 44 6.35 -8.63 -23.82
N PRO A 45 7.05 -8.40 -24.94
CA PRO A 45 8.16 -9.25 -25.36
C PRO A 45 9.41 -9.00 -24.49
N GLU A 46 10.35 -9.94 -24.46
CA GLU A 46 11.62 -9.73 -23.75
C GLU A 46 12.52 -8.72 -24.51
N SER A 47 13.17 -7.81 -23.77
CA SER A 47 14.20 -6.93 -24.32
C SER A 47 15.34 -7.68 -25.01
N LYS A 48 15.58 -7.31 -26.27
CA LYS A 48 16.68 -7.78 -27.12
C LYS A 48 17.93 -6.89 -27.07
N ASN A 49 17.90 -5.82 -26.26
CA ASN A 49 19.01 -4.90 -26.04
C ASN A 49 19.75 -5.24 -24.75
N ASP A 50 20.72 -4.39 -24.39
CA ASP A 50 21.58 -4.62 -23.23
C ASP A 50 20.87 -4.47 -21.87
N ASN A 51 19.60 -4.05 -21.76
CA ASN A 51 18.96 -3.77 -20.47
C ASN A 51 18.98 -4.98 -19.52
N ASN A 52 18.62 -6.15 -20.03
CA ASN A 52 18.71 -7.42 -19.30
C ASN A 52 20.13 -7.72 -18.81
N ALA A 53 21.15 -7.44 -19.64
CA ALA A 53 22.55 -7.63 -19.25
C ALA A 53 22.99 -6.61 -18.19
N TYR A 54 22.60 -5.34 -18.32
CA TYR A 54 22.93 -4.26 -17.39
C TYR A 54 22.28 -4.52 -16.02
N ALA A 55 21.05 -5.04 -15.98
CA ALA A 55 20.38 -5.47 -14.76
C ALA A 55 21.17 -6.55 -13.98
N THR A 56 21.85 -7.49 -14.65
CA THR A 56 22.73 -8.46 -13.96
C THR A 56 23.97 -7.80 -13.32
N GLN A 57 24.36 -6.63 -13.80
CA GLN A 57 25.48 -5.85 -13.27
C GLN A 57 25.05 -4.71 -12.34
N ALA A 58 23.76 -4.59 -12.03
CA ALA A 58 23.20 -3.47 -11.29
C ALA A 58 23.94 -3.17 -9.96
N GLY A 59 24.37 -1.92 -9.79
CA GLY A 59 25.14 -1.44 -8.63
C GLY A 59 26.61 -1.90 -8.57
N LYS A 60 27.14 -2.57 -9.61
CA LYS A 60 28.55 -2.96 -9.70
C LYS A 60 29.35 -1.97 -10.55
N ALA A 61 30.67 -2.05 -10.44
CA ALA A 61 31.61 -1.32 -11.30
C ALA A 61 32.88 -2.14 -11.57
N THR A 62 33.42 -1.99 -12.78
CA THR A 62 34.44 -2.87 -13.38
C THR A 62 35.87 -2.65 -12.90
N GLY A 63 36.16 -1.53 -12.23
CA GLY A 63 37.51 -1.21 -11.75
C GLY A 63 37.53 -0.20 -10.60
N SER A 64 38.67 0.47 -10.44
CA SER A 64 38.87 1.67 -9.62
C SER A 64 39.75 2.65 -10.38
N GLN A 65 39.62 3.95 -10.07
CA GLN A 65 40.45 5.02 -10.60
C GLN A 65 41.54 5.34 -9.57
N SER A 66 42.78 5.55 -10.00
CA SER A 66 43.80 6.14 -9.13
C SER A 66 43.47 7.61 -8.84
N VAL A 67 43.62 8.02 -7.59
CA VAL A 67 43.56 9.42 -7.19
C VAL A 67 44.98 9.97 -7.24
N ALA A 68 45.18 11.10 -7.92
CA ALA A 68 46.47 11.76 -7.94
C ALA A 68 46.75 12.37 -6.56
N ILE A 69 47.74 11.82 -5.85
CA ILE A 69 48.25 12.36 -4.58
C ILE A 69 49.60 13.01 -4.85
N ASP A 70 49.70 14.31 -4.60
CA ASP A 70 50.98 15.02 -4.66
C ASP A 70 51.79 14.70 -3.41
N ASN A 71 52.88 13.94 -3.58
CA ASN A 71 53.86 13.67 -2.52
C ASN A 71 55.10 14.58 -2.64
N GLY A 72 55.16 15.45 -3.66
CA GLY A 72 56.33 16.23 -4.03
C GLY A 72 56.75 17.27 -2.99
N ALA A 73 55.84 17.75 -2.13
CA ALA A 73 56.20 18.59 -0.99
C ALA A 73 57.07 17.83 0.03
N VAL A 74 56.67 16.60 0.38
CA VAL A 74 57.42 15.72 1.30
C VAL A 74 58.76 15.32 0.67
N THR A 75 58.76 14.92 -0.61
CA THR A 75 59.99 14.57 -1.34
C THR A 75 60.98 15.73 -1.41
N LYS A 76 60.53 16.96 -1.71
CA LYS A 76 61.41 18.16 -1.73
C LYS A 76 61.96 18.50 -0.35
N ALA A 77 61.17 18.34 0.72
CA ALA A 77 61.67 18.52 2.08
C ALA A 77 62.73 17.45 2.43
N ALA A 78 62.54 16.21 1.98
CA ALA A 78 63.51 15.12 2.13
C ALA A 78 64.78 15.31 1.29
N GLU A 79 64.70 15.91 0.10
CA GLU A 79 65.85 16.27 -0.74
C GLU A 79 66.69 17.37 -0.08
N LYS A 80 66.06 18.46 0.38
CA LYS A 80 66.75 19.52 1.15
C LYS A 80 67.41 19.00 2.42
N ALA A 81 66.75 18.06 3.11
CA ALA A 81 67.32 17.40 4.28
C ALA A 81 68.59 16.60 3.91
N LYS A 82 68.59 15.86 2.79
CA LYS A 82 69.77 15.14 2.29
C LYS A 82 70.90 16.09 1.88
N GLU A 83 70.59 17.21 1.20
CA GLU A 83 71.57 18.25 0.84
C GLU A 83 72.23 18.88 2.09
N ALA A 84 71.46 19.08 3.17
CA ALA A 84 71.99 19.52 4.46
C ALA A 84 72.81 18.44 5.21
N GLY A 85 72.82 17.19 4.74
CA GLY A 85 73.57 16.09 5.35
C GLY A 85 72.78 15.18 6.30
N VAL A 86 71.45 15.29 6.34
CA VAL A 86 70.57 14.38 7.09
C VAL A 86 70.50 13.02 6.37
N ASN A 87 70.61 11.93 7.13
CA ASN A 87 70.40 10.57 6.64
C ASN A 87 68.89 10.29 6.50
N VAL A 88 68.32 10.54 5.33
CA VAL A 88 66.88 10.38 5.09
C VAL A 88 66.54 9.04 4.41
N SER A 89 65.61 8.28 5.00
CA SER A 89 65.09 7.02 4.44
C SER A 89 63.60 7.11 4.05
N GLU A 90 63.23 6.51 2.92
CA GLU A 90 61.83 6.37 2.53
C GLU A 90 61.28 5.03 3.04
N THR A 91 60.12 5.08 3.68
CA THR A 91 59.38 3.92 4.18
C THR A 91 58.23 3.55 3.24
N LYS A 92 57.60 2.39 3.44
CA LYS A 92 56.62 1.83 2.48
C LYS A 92 55.43 2.78 2.29
N ILE A 93 55.03 2.97 1.02
CA ILE A 93 53.85 3.75 0.63
C ILE A 93 52.61 3.28 1.39
N VAL A 94 51.92 4.20 2.05
CA VAL A 94 50.71 3.93 2.81
C VAL A 94 49.49 3.89 1.87
N ASP A 95 48.75 2.78 1.91
CA ASP A 95 47.51 2.60 1.16
C ASP A 95 46.31 3.09 1.99
N LYS A 96 45.60 4.12 1.50
CA LYS A 96 44.37 4.62 2.12
C LYS A 96 43.10 3.89 1.61
N GLY A 97 43.24 2.89 0.76
CA GLY A 97 42.13 2.04 0.31
C GLY A 97 41.36 2.62 -0.88
N THR A 98 40.05 2.36 -0.92
CA THR A 98 39.17 2.76 -2.05
C THR A 98 37.90 3.45 -1.56
N ASP A 99 37.74 4.72 -1.88
CA ASP A 99 36.53 5.48 -1.59
C ASP A 99 35.46 5.35 -2.69
N THR A 100 34.18 5.45 -2.33
CA THR A 100 33.05 5.24 -3.26
C THR A 100 32.12 6.43 -3.42
N THR A 101 32.26 7.47 -2.58
CA THR A 101 31.43 8.69 -2.59
C THR A 101 32.31 9.93 -2.47
N ALA A 102 31.85 11.06 -3.02
CA ALA A 102 32.63 12.30 -3.01
C ALA A 102 33.03 12.78 -1.60
N PRO A 103 32.15 12.77 -0.56
CA PRO A 103 32.53 13.24 0.77
C PRO A 103 33.64 12.42 1.44
N LYS A 104 33.65 11.09 1.22
CA LYS A 104 34.71 10.22 1.75
C LYS A 104 36.05 10.48 1.07
N LEU A 105 36.05 10.67 -0.25
CA LEU A 105 37.25 11.01 -1.01
C LEU A 105 37.89 12.31 -0.50
N GLU A 106 37.10 13.34 -0.22
CA GLU A 106 37.62 14.61 0.32
C GLU A 106 38.11 14.47 1.77
N GLN A 107 37.47 13.65 2.60
CA GLN A 107 37.99 13.31 3.93
C GLN A 107 39.37 12.63 3.82
N SER A 108 39.50 11.59 3.00
CA SER A 108 40.76 10.87 2.78
C SER A 108 41.88 11.79 2.27
N LYS A 109 41.58 12.70 1.33
CA LYS A 109 42.52 13.73 0.87
C LYS A 109 42.96 14.67 2.01
N SER A 110 42.04 15.12 2.85
CA SER A 110 42.34 16.00 3.99
C SER A 110 43.23 15.30 5.03
N GLU A 111 42.94 14.03 5.36
CA GLU A 111 43.76 13.22 6.26
C GLU A 111 45.18 13.01 5.71
N ILE A 112 45.32 12.72 4.41
CA ILE A 112 46.63 12.60 3.74
C ILE A 112 47.40 13.91 3.84
N LYS A 113 46.77 15.04 3.50
CA LYS A 113 47.43 16.37 3.53
C LYS A 113 47.89 16.75 4.93
N GLN A 114 47.10 16.48 5.96
CA GLN A 114 47.46 16.73 7.35
C GLN A 114 48.65 15.89 7.83
N ASP A 115 48.84 14.67 7.32
CA ASP A 115 50.02 13.88 7.63
C ASP A 115 51.25 14.35 6.85
N GLN A 116 51.09 14.62 5.54
CA GLN A 116 52.15 15.18 4.71
C GLN A 116 52.69 16.50 5.28
N ASP A 117 51.84 17.37 5.80
CA ASP A 117 52.26 18.62 6.45
C ASP A 117 53.05 18.38 7.75
N LYS A 118 52.72 17.33 8.51
CA LYS A 118 53.51 16.90 9.68
C LYS A 118 54.86 16.34 9.25
N GLN A 119 54.91 15.53 8.19
CA GLN A 119 56.16 15.00 7.63
C GLN A 119 57.08 16.11 7.10
N VAL A 120 56.55 17.05 6.31
CA VAL A 120 57.30 18.23 5.84
C VAL A 120 57.85 19.01 7.03
N LYS A 121 57.01 19.36 8.02
CA LYS A 121 57.45 20.10 9.20
C LYS A 121 58.53 19.37 9.99
N ALA A 122 58.40 18.05 10.19
CA ALA A 122 59.41 17.24 10.89
C ALA A 122 60.74 17.16 10.11
N LEU A 123 60.68 17.04 8.77
CA LEU A 123 61.85 17.07 7.90
C LEU A 123 62.53 18.45 7.92
N GLU A 124 61.77 19.54 7.82
CA GLU A 124 62.28 20.92 7.87
C GLU A 124 62.90 21.23 9.24
N GLU A 125 62.25 20.90 10.35
CA GLU A 125 62.82 21.06 11.70
C GLU A 125 64.11 20.25 11.90
N THR A 126 64.21 19.06 11.29
CA THR A 126 65.44 18.24 11.32
C THR A 126 66.53 18.82 10.40
N THR A 127 66.14 19.36 9.25
CA THR A 127 67.04 20.01 8.27
C THR A 127 67.66 21.26 8.87
N VAL A 128 66.86 22.14 9.49
CA VAL A 128 67.34 23.35 10.17
C VAL A 128 68.35 22.98 11.24
N LYS A 129 68.03 22.00 12.11
CA LYS A 129 68.97 21.51 13.13
C LYS A 129 70.26 20.95 12.52
N GLN A 130 70.20 20.26 11.38
CA GLN A 130 71.40 19.76 10.71
C GLN A 130 72.25 20.87 10.08
N VAL A 131 71.64 21.90 9.48
CA VAL A 131 72.35 23.09 9.00
C VAL A 131 73.02 23.80 10.19
N GLU A 132 72.31 23.93 11.32
CA GLU A 132 72.91 24.44 12.55
C GLU A 132 74.05 23.55 13.07
N ASN A 133 73.95 22.21 12.99
CA ASN A 133 75.03 21.29 13.38
C ASN A 133 76.29 21.58 12.55
N ASN A 134 76.12 21.73 11.23
CA ASN A 134 77.21 21.97 10.28
C ASN A 134 77.88 23.34 10.50
N THR A 135 77.10 24.41 10.65
CA THR A 135 77.64 25.77 10.90
C THR A 135 78.37 25.82 12.24
N ALA A 136 77.76 25.27 13.29
CA ALA A 136 78.35 25.18 14.62
C ALA A 136 79.69 24.43 14.64
N PHE A 137 79.75 23.31 13.91
CA PHE A 137 80.94 22.46 13.80
C PHE A 137 82.14 23.23 13.24
N ASN A 138 81.94 23.97 12.14
CA ASN A 138 83.00 24.76 11.51
C ASN A 138 83.51 25.87 12.43
N GLU A 139 82.60 26.64 13.06
CA GLU A 139 82.98 27.68 14.03
C GLU A 139 83.73 27.14 15.25
N ALA A 140 83.36 25.94 15.72
CA ALA A 140 83.99 25.31 16.87
C ALA A 140 85.45 24.96 16.58
N GLN A 141 85.70 24.36 15.40
CA GLN A 141 87.02 23.90 15.00
C GLN A 141 88.04 25.05 14.95
N GLU A 142 87.66 26.22 14.43
CA GLU A 142 88.51 27.42 14.42
C GLU A 142 88.80 27.95 15.84
N ALA A 143 87.79 27.97 16.71
CA ALA A 143 87.94 28.48 18.08
C ALA A 143 88.81 27.57 18.97
N ILE A 144 88.71 26.25 18.78
CA ILE A 144 89.50 25.23 19.49
C ILE A 144 91.01 25.42 19.23
N GLN A 145 91.38 25.68 17.98
CA GLN A 145 92.77 25.93 17.60
C GLN A 145 93.35 27.16 18.33
N ALA A 146 92.59 28.25 18.44
CA ALA A 146 93.03 29.48 19.12
C ALA A 146 93.30 29.29 20.63
N ASN A 147 92.45 28.54 21.34
CA ASN A 147 92.67 28.26 22.77
C ASN A 147 93.94 27.44 23.03
N ASN A 148 94.19 26.42 22.21
CA ASN A 148 95.26 25.46 22.45
C ASN A 148 96.64 26.11 22.33
N SER A 149 96.78 27.07 21.40
CA SER A 149 97.96 27.91 21.28
C SER A 149 98.22 28.75 22.53
N PHE A 150 97.19 29.25 23.21
CA PHE A 150 97.34 30.05 24.43
C PHE A 150 97.76 29.22 25.65
N VAL A 151 97.18 28.04 25.85
CA VAL A 151 97.51 27.20 27.02
C VAL A 151 98.92 26.64 27.00
N ALA A 152 99.45 26.37 25.81
CA ALA A 152 100.86 26.03 25.64
C ALA A 152 101.80 27.14 26.18
N THR A 153 101.36 28.41 26.16
CA THR A 153 102.13 29.55 26.67
C THR A 153 102.04 29.73 28.19
N GLU A 154 100.84 29.70 28.78
CA GLU A 154 100.67 29.99 30.22
C GLU A 154 101.05 28.82 31.14
N LYS A 155 101.03 27.57 30.65
CA LYS A 155 101.49 26.40 31.41
C LYS A 155 102.90 26.61 31.96
N GLY A 156 103.80 27.08 31.10
CA GLY A 156 105.22 27.26 31.42
C GLY A 156 105.51 28.35 32.47
N LYS A 157 104.52 29.14 32.91
CA LYS A 157 104.70 30.20 33.90
C LYS A 157 104.36 29.79 35.34
N HIS A 158 103.36 28.93 35.55
CA HIS A 158 102.72 28.77 36.87
C HIS A 158 102.84 27.38 37.50
N GLU A 159 103.35 26.37 36.78
CA GLU A 159 103.33 24.96 37.22
C GLU A 159 104.16 24.62 38.47
N GLN A 160 104.90 25.59 39.02
CA GLN A 160 105.70 25.43 40.24
C GLN A 160 104.98 25.87 41.53
N SER A 161 103.84 26.59 41.47
CA SER A 161 103.23 27.25 42.65
C SER A 161 101.85 26.71 43.08
N THR A 162 101.26 25.83 42.27
CA THR A 162 100.03 25.09 42.54
C THR A 162 99.94 23.95 41.53
N THR A 163 98.93 23.08 41.62
CA THR A 163 98.70 22.09 40.57
C THR A 163 98.18 22.81 39.32
N VAL A 164 99.10 23.20 38.42
CA VAL A 164 98.76 23.63 37.05
C VAL A 164 98.58 22.41 36.19
N THR A 165 97.45 21.76 36.39
CA THR A 165 97.01 20.69 35.53
C THR A 165 96.73 21.29 34.16
N VAL A 166 97.55 20.96 33.16
CA VAL A 166 97.13 21.05 31.76
C VAL A 166 96.54 19.72 31.34
N THR A 167 95.21 19.68 31.41
CA THR A 167 94.41 18.59 30.85
C THR A 167 94.03 18.94 29.43
N ASN A 168 94.07 17.94 28.54
CA ASN A 168 93.32 18.03 27.30
C ASN A 168 91.84 17.81 27.60
N ASP A 169 91.09 18.91 27.66
CA ASP A 169 89.68 18.92 27.95
C ASP A 169 88.89 18.49 26.70
N GLY A 170 88.43 17.25 26.74
CA GLY A 170 87.59 16.65 25.70
C GLY A 170 86.16 17.21 25.63
N SER A 171 85.80 18.26 26.39
CA SER A 171 84.47 18.89 26.31
C SER A 171 84.15 19.48 24.94
N THR A 172 85.15 19.70 24.09
CA THR A 172 84.98 20.05 22.68
C THR A 172 84.96 18.85 21.74
N ALA A 173 85.39 17.65 22.15
CA ALA A 173 85.17 16.41 21.41
C ALA A 173 83.74 15.90 21.63
N THR A 174 82.77 16.61 21.04
CA THR A 174 81.34 16.39 21.29
C THR A 174 80.74 15.27 20.42
N ASP A 175 79.46 14.99 20.65
CA ASP A 175 78.64 14.15 19.77
C ASP A 175 78.39 14.78 18.39
N GLY A 176 78.68 16.08 18.25
CA GLY A 176 78.59 16.89 17.04
C GLY A 176 77.28 17.64 16.82
N THR A 177 76.41 17.70 17.83
CA THR A 177 75.18 18.52 17.80
C THR A 177 75.46 20.02 17.69
N ALA A 178 74.54 20.80 17.11
CA ALA A 178 74.65 22.25 16.96
C ALA A 178 74.86 22.96 18.28
N THR A 179 74.09 22.58 19.30
CA THR A 179 74.20 23.18 20.63
C THR A 179 75.54 22.85 21.26
N GLN A 180 76.03 21.60 21.18
CA GLN A 180 77.32 21.25 21.76
C GLN A 180 78.50 21.76 20.93
N ASN A 181 78.34 21.98 19.62
CA ASN A 181 79.36 22.62 18.78
C ASN A 181 79.37 24.16 18.93
N LYS A 182 78.24 24.87 18.97
CA LYS A 182 78.19 26.30 19.35
C LYS A 182 78.71 26.48 20.78
N LYS A 183 78.37 25.54 21.68
CA LYS A 183 78.96 25.47 23.01
C LYS A 183 80.43 25.07 22.97
N SER A 184 80.94 24.36 21.96
CA SER A 184 82.38 24.12 21.78
C SER A 184 83.10 25.35 21.25
N THR A 185 82.50 26.16 20.37
CA THR A 185 82.98 27.48 19.98
C THR A 185 83.05 28.42 21.18
N GLN A 186 81.96 28.47 21.95
CA GLN A 186 81.87 29.28 23.16
C GLN A 186 82.80 28.74 24.25
N THR A 187 82.81 27.43 24.52
CA THR A 187 83.73 26.79 25.46
C THR A 187 85.17 26.94 25.01
N ALA A 188 85.51 27.00 23.72
CA ALA A 188 86.88 27.27 23.31
C ALA A 188 87.28 28.74 23.55
N LYS A 189 86.43 29.71 23.16
CA LYS A 189 86.66 31.14 23.44
C LYS A 189 86.58 31.47 24.93
N GLN A 190 85.74 30.77 25.67
CA GLN A 190 85.52 30.91 27.11
C GLN A 190 86.56 30.14 27.91
N VAL A 191 87.07 29.00 27.45
CA VAL A 191 88.22 28.30 28.06
C VAL A 191 89.48 29.11 27.79
N LEU A 192 89.65 29.73 26.61
CA LEU A 192 90.71 30.72 26.37
C LEU A 192 90.65 31.88 27.38
N SER A 193 89.47 32.48 27.57
CA SER A 193 89.26 33.56 28.54
C SER A 193 89.31 33.09 30.01
N GLN A 194 88.88 31.86 30.33
CA GLN A 194 88.97 31.25 31.66
C GLN A 194 90.40 30.83 31.98
N ASN A 195 91.21 30.42 31.00
CA ASN A 195 92.63 30.16 31.18
C ASN A 195 93.35 31.48 31.50
N GLN A 196 92.95 32.60 30.88
CA GLN A 196 93.42 33.95 31.26
C GLN A 196 92.94 34.37 32.66
N GLN A 197 91.68 34.08 33.02
CA GLN A 197 91.07 34.57 34.26
C GLN A 197 91.37 33.69 35.49
N ALA A 198 91.51 32.37 35.31
CA ALA A 198 91.85 31.42 36.37
C ALA A 198 93.21 31.74 37.00
N VAL A 199 94.17 32.24 36.21
CA VAL A 199 95.48 32.73 36.70
C VAL A 199 95.29 33.79 37.78
N SER A 200 94.32 34.69 37.59
CA SER A 200 94.05 35.82 38.48
C SER A 200 93.20 35.43 39.70
N THR A 201 92.15 34.62 39.50
CA THR A 201 91.24 34.19 40.59
C THR A 201 91.85 33.12 41.53
N TYR A 202 92.86 32.37 41.08
CA TYR A 202 93.50 31.32 41.89
C TYR A 202 94.09 31.83 43.24
N LEU A 203 94.48 33.10 43.32
CA LEU A 203 95.33 33.55 44.43
C LEU A 203 94.57 33.91 45.72
N GLU A 204 93.23 34.05 45.70
CA GLU A 204 92.50 34.69 46.82
C GLU A 204 91.39 33.82 47.47
N GLU A 205 90.67 32.97 46.73
CA GLU A 205 89.48 32.26 47.26
C GLU A 205 89.77 31.08 48.23
N LYS A 206 91.05 30.81 48.55
CA LYS A 206 91.49 29.46 48.99
C LYS A 206 91.03 29.05 50.38
N GLY A 207 91.03 29.98 51.33
CA GLY A 207 90.72 29.69 52.74
C GLY A 207 89.21 29.67 53.06
N LYS A 208 88.38 30.40 52.33
CA LYS A 208 86.94 30.56 52.65
C LYS A 208 86.06 29.46 52.04
N TYR A 209 86.56 28.77 51.03
CA TYR A 209 85.86 27.69 50.33
C TYR A 209 85.52 26.48 51.21
N GLU A 210 86.51 25.97 51.95
CA GLU A 210 86.52 24.54 52.35
C GLU A 210 85.42 24.16 53.36
N ALA A 211 84.97 25.09 54.20
CA ALA A 211 83.96 24.81 55.23
C ALA A 211 82.53 24.72 54.66
N THR A 212 82.11 25.70 53.84
CA THR A 212 80.73 25.81 53.33
C THR A 212 80.40 24.73 52.29
N VAL A 213 81.40 24.29 51.52
CA VAL A 213 81.31 23.18 50.54
C VAL A 213 80.75 21.89 51.12
N LYS A 214 81.16 21.55 52.36
CA LYS A 214 80.89 20.25 52.95
C LYS A 214 79.40 20.04 53.24
N GLN A 215 78.71 21.07 53.72
CA GLN A 215 77.27 21.01 54.02
C GLN A 215 76.40 21.22 52.78
N ALA A 216 76.77 22.16 51.90
CA ALA A 216 76.04 22.41 50.66
C ALA A 216 76.01 21.18 49.72
N THR A 217 77.08 20.38 49.71
CA THR A 217 77.12 19.09 48.98
C THR A 217 76.10 18.07 49.51
N ILE A 218 75.91 17.98 50.83
CA ILE A 218 74.95 17.04 51.46
C ILE A 218 73.51 17.43 51.10
N LEU A 219 73.17 18.72 51.12
CA LEU A 219 71.85 19.20 50.70
C LEU A 219 71.58 18.91 49.21
N ASN A 220 72.55 19.20 48.33
CA ASN A 220 72.38 18.99 46.89
C ASN A 220 72.11 17.53 46.53
N GLN A 221 72.81 16.59 47.17
CA GLN A 221 72.59 15.16 46.93
C GLN A 221 71.17 14.73 47.31
N ALA A 222 70.65 15.21 48.44
CA ALA A 222 69.26 14.96 48.84
C ALA A 222 68.25 15.58 47.86
N VAL A 223 68.50 16.81 47.38
CA VAL A 223 67.64 17.49 46.41
C VAL A 223 67.69 16.84 45.03
N GLU A 224 68.83 16.33 44.58
CA GLU A 224 68.94 15.61 43.29
C GLU A 224 68.26 14.25 43.31
N ALA A 225 68.40 13.50 44.41
CA ALA A 225 67.65 12.26 44.62
C ALA A 225 66.14 12.52 44.59
N ALA A 226 65.65 13.52 45.35
CA ALA A 226 64.24 13.90 45.39
C ALA A 226 63.71 14.44 44.05
N THR A 227 64.49 15.28 43.35
CA THR A 227 64.16 15.81 42.01
C THR A 227 64.02 14.69 41.00
N THR A 228 64.91 13.70 41.03
CA THR A 228 64.87 12.55 40.12
C THR A 228 63.66 11.67 40.40
N ASP A 229 63.34 11.41 41.66
CA ASP A 229 62.18 10.63 42.08
C ASP A 229 60.84 11.32 41.73
N LEU A 230 60.72 12.61 42.01
CA LEU A 230 59.54 13.41 41.66
C LEU A 230 59.35 13.56 40.14
N LYS A 231 60.42 13.77 39.35
CA LYS A 231 60.32 13.82 37.89
C LYS A 231 59.94 12.47 37.27
N LYS A 232 60.41 11.34 37.82
CA LYS A 232 59.94 10.00 37.45
C LYS A 232 58.45 9.79 37.75
N GLN A 233 57.92 10.50 38.75
CA GLN A 233 56.50 10.50 39.13
C GLN A 233 55.66 11.56 38.39
N GLY A 234 56.22 12.22 37.36
CA GLY A 234 55.48 13.17 36.51
C GLY A 234 55.29 14.56 37.11
N VAL A 235 55.99 14.91 38.21
CA VAL A 235 55.96 16.25 38.78
C VAL A 235 56.88 17.18 37.99
N THR A 236 56.38 18.36 37.65
CA THR A 236 57.20 19.48 37.16
C THR A 236 58.00 20.05 38.32
N VAL A 237 59.21 19.51 38.54
CA VAL A 237 60.13 20.01 39.56
C VAL A 237 61.00 21.12 38.98
N ASP A 238 60.83 22.33 39.51
CA ASP A 238 61.81 23.40 39.35
C ASP A 238 62.81 23.34 40.51
N ALA A 239 64.09 23.41 40.17
CA ALA A 239 65.20 23.14 41.09
C ALA A 239 66.13 24.36 41.15
N VAL A 240 65.67 25.41 41.82
CA VAL A 240 66.36 26.70 41.90
C VAL A 240 67.63 26.55 42.72
N THR A 241 68.75 27.09 42.25
CA THR A 241 70.03 27.00 42.96
C THR A 241 70.35 28.32 43.64
N ARG A 242 70.38 28.35 44.99
CA ARG A 242 70.85 29.50 45.77
C ARG A 242 72.31 29.29 46.18
N THR A 243 73.13 30.32 46.03
CA THR A 243 74.44 30.36 46.66
C THR A 243 74.25 30.48 48.17
N VAL A 244 74.94 29.62 48.93
CA VAL A 244 74.99 29.71 50.39
C VAL A 244 76.35 30.27 50.79
N SER A 245 76.33 31.26 51.67
CA SER A 245 77.53 31.90 52.21
C SER A 245 78.03 31.21 53.48
N SER A 246 77.12 30.55 54.20
CA SER A 246 77.37 29.92 55.50
C SER A 246 76.64 28.59 55.65
N VAL A 247 76.99 27.83 56.69
CA VAL A 247 76.36 26.54 57.01
C VAL A 247 74.90 26.67 57.45
N ALA A 248 74.54 27.73 58.20
CA ALA A 248 73.19 27.92 58.73
C ALA A 248 72.12 28.10 57.64
N GLU A 249 72.48 28.73 56.51
CA GLU A 249 71.60 28.88 55.35
C GLU A 249 71.25 27.53 54.69
N VAL A 250 72.17 26.56 54.74
CA VAL A 250 71.95 25.22 54.17
C VAL A 250 70.87 24.44 54.92
N GLU A 251 70.86 24.52 56.26
CA GLU A 251 69.93 23.73 57.08
C GLU A 251 68.47 24.23 56.98
N ALA A 252 68.27 25.54 56.85
CA ALA A 252 66.95 26.12 56.61
C ALA A 252 66.35 25.68 55.26
N LEU A 253 67.16 25.65 54.20
CA LEU A 253 66.75 25.19 52.87
C LEU A 253 66.35 23.72 52.85
N LYS A 254 67.03 22.86 53.63
CA LYS A 254 66.70 21.43 53.76
C LYS A 254 65.25 21.22 54.22
N LYS A 255 64.86 21.89 55.32
CA LYS A 255 63.54 21.71 55.94
C LYS A 255 62.39 22.18 55.05
N ALA A 256 62.60 23.22 54.24
CA ALA A 256 61.61 23.70 53.27
C ALA A 256 61.42 22.69 52.11
N ASN A 257 62.52 22.14 51.59
CA ASN A 257 62.48 21.16 50.50
C ASN A 257 61.71 19.89 50.90
N ASP A 258 61.97 19.33 52.09
CA ASP A 258 61.31 18.10 52.57
C ASP A 258 59.77 18.25 52.62
N GLN A 259 59.28 19.45 52.98
CA GLN A 259 57.86 19.77 53.08
C GLN A 259 57.20 19.97 51.69
N ALA A 260 57.92 20.54 50.73
CA ALA A 260 57.50 20.65 49.34
C ALA A 260 57.40 19.27 48.64
N ILE A 261 58.40 18.40 48.84
CA ILE A 261 58.43 17.03 48.29
C ILE A 261 57.21 16.22 48.76
N ALA A 262 56.89 16.27 50.06
CA ALA A 262 55.76 15.54 50.62
C ALA A 262 54.40 15.99 50.04
N THR A 263 54.25 17.28 49.76
CA THR A 263 53.03 17.85 49.18
C THR A 263 52.85 17.42 47.73
N ALA A 264 53.92 17.45 46.93
CA ALA A 264 53.89 17.06 45.53
C ALA A 264 53.59 15.56 45.34
N LYS A 265 54.22 14.68 46.13
CA LYS A 265 53.95 13.22 46.08
C LYS A 265 52.49 12.90 46.37
N ARG A 266 51.86 13.58 47.34
CA ARG A 266 50.42 13.43 47.63
C ARG A 266 49.56 13.82 46.42
N LYS A 267 49.87 14.93 45.74
CA LYS A 267 49.16 15.37 44.52
C LYS A 267 49.33 14.39 43.34
N VAL A 268 50.50 13.76 43.17
CA VAL A 268 50.66 12.70 42.14
C VAL A 268 49.76 11.51 42.42
N VAL A 269 49.76 11.00 43.65
CA VAL A 269 48.93 9.86 44.04
C VAL A 269 47.44 10.17 43.84
N LEU A 270 47.01 11.39 44.17
CA LEU A 270 45.65 11.86 43.90
C LEU A 270 45.33 11.93 42.40
N ASN A 271 46.18 12.54 41.57
CA ASN A 271 45.98 12.61 40.12
C ASN A 271 45.97 11.22 39.46
N LYS A 272 46.82 10.30 39.92
CA LYS A 272 46.82 8.91 39.45
C LYS A 272 45.52 8.21 39.83
N ALA A 273 45.09 8.29 41.09
CA ALA A 273 43.81 7.75 41.53
C ALA A 273 42.62 8.34 40.75
N LEU A 274 42.68 9.64 40.38
CA LEU A 274 41.66 10.31 39.57
C LEU A 274 41.61 9.77 38.12
N LEU A 275 42.77 9.51 37.51
CA LEU A 275 42.87 8.93 36.16
C LEU A 275 42.51 7.44 36.13
N ASP A 276 42.93 6.68 37.13
CA ASP A 276 42.61 5.26 37.29
C ASP A 276 41.08 5.11 37.51
N ALA A 277 40.48 5.93 38.39
CA ALA A 277 39.02 5.97 38.59
C ALA A 277 38.23 6.44 37.36
N TYR A 278 38.75 7.41 36.58
CA TYR A 278 38.15 7.81 35.32
C TYR A 278 38.22 6.70 34.26
N SER A 279 39.31 5.93 34.24
CA SER A 279 39.48 4.78 33.33
C SER A 279 38.57 3.61 33.73
N GLU A 280 38.42 3.33 35.02
CA GLU A 280 37.43 2.37 35.53
C GLU A 280 36.01 2.82 35.17
N SER A 281 35.70 4.12 35.33
CA SER A 281 34.39 4.69 34.98
C SER A 281 34.10 4.56 33.48
N GLN A 282 35.08 4.81 32.61
CA GLN A 282 34.96 4.58 31.17
C GLN A 282 34.69 3.11 30.85
N THR A 283 35.38 2.18 31.53
CA THR A 283 35.24 0.74 31.30
C THR A 283 33.85 0.27 31.71
N ALA A 284 33.41 0.63 32.92
CA ALA A 284 32.05 0.34 33.41
C ALA A 284 30.96 0.97 32.53
N SER A 285 31.17 2.19 32.03
CA SER A 285 30.24 2.84 31.09
C SER A 285 30.15 2.10 29.75
N GLN A 286 31.28 1.63 29.20
CA GLN A 286 31.30 0.83 27.98
C GLN A 286 30.60 -0.52 28.16
N GLU A 287 30.85 -1.23 29.26
CA GLU A 287 30.19 -2.51 29.58
C GLU A 287 28.67 -2.34 29.71
N VAL A 288 28.23 -1.32 30.47
CA VAL A 288 26.81 -0.97 30.64
C VAL A 288 26.16 -0.59 29.32
N ASN A 289 26.89 0.09 28.41
CA ASN A 289 26.39 0.43 27.08
C ASN A 289 26.26 -0.80 26.16
N GLN A 290 27.22 -1.71 26.17
CA GLN A 290 27.14 -2.97 25.41
C GLN A 290 26.00 -3.86 25.91
N ASP A 291 25.81 -3.93 27.22
CA ASP A 291 24.70 -4.63 27.86
C ASP A 291 23.34 -3.98 27.54
N ALA A 292 23.27 -2.65 27.61
CA ALA A 292 22.11 -1.86 27.20
C ALA A 292 21.75 -2.10 25.72
N ASP A 293 22.72 -2.17 24.81
CA ASP A 293 22.49 -2.47 23.38
C ASP A 293 21.98 -3.91 23.17
N ARG A 294 22.51 -4.89 23.91
CA ARG A 294 22.05 -6.28 23.88
C ARG A 294 20.59 -6.39 24.34
N LYS A 295 20.28 -5.81 25.51
CA LYS A 295 18.93 -5.74 26.09
C LYS A 295 17.95 -5.01 25.18
N SER A 296 18.36 -3.87 24.62
CA SER A 296 17.59 -3.09 23.65
C SER A 296 17.19 -3.93 22.43
N THR A 297 18.15 -4.66 21.86
CA THR A 297 17.92 -5.53 20.70
C THR A 297 16.93 -6.64 21.01
N ASP A 298 17.09 -7.31 22.16
CA ASP A 298 16.24 -8.44 22.55
C ASP A 298 14.82 -8.03 22.97
N LEU A 299 14.65 -6.92 23.71
CA LEU A 299 13.32 -6.35 24.02
C LEU A 299 12.57 -5.99 22.73
N LYS A 300 13.25 -5.32 21.79
CA LYS A 300 12.68 -4.94 20.48
C LYS A 300 12.26 -6.16 19.66
N ASN A 301 13.03 -7.25 19.68
CA ASN A 301 12.67 -8.53 19.04
C ASN A 301 11.49 -9.23 19.73
N SER A 302 11.21 -8.90 21.00
CA SER A 302 10.13 -9.48 21.80
C SER A 302 8.79 -8.73 21.67
N GLY A 303 8.69 -7.73 20.78
CA GLY A 303 7.47 -6.94 20.57
C GLY A 303 7.29 -5.73 21.49
N ILE A 304 8.21 -5.51 22.44
CA ILE A 304 8.18 -4.42 23.43
C ILE A 304 8.50 -3.09 22.74
N LEU A 305 7.76 -2.02 23.04
CA LEU A 305 8.12 -0.69 22.54
C LEU A 305 9.30 -0.15 23.37
N LEU A 306 10.42 0.08 22.70
CA LEU A 306 11.67 0.50 23.32
C LEU A 306 11.95 1.98 23.07
N THR A 307 12.23 2.71 24.15
CA THR A 307 12.88 4.03 24.13
C THR A 307 14.31 3.89 24.65
N THR A 308 15.25 4.66 24.08
CA THR A 308 16.63 4.76 24.60
C THR A 308 16.97 6.20 24.96
N LYS A 309 17.65 6.39 26.10
CA LYS A 309 18.14 7.69 26.56
C LYS A 309 19.61 7.60 26.96
N THR A 310 20.30 8.73 27.03
CA THR A 310 21.71 8.80 27.47
C THR A 310 21.82 9.66 28.73
N GLN A 311 22.61 9.23 29.71
CA GLN A 311 22.83 9.92 30.98
C GLN A 311 24.34 10.09 31.26
N GLU A 312 24.78 11.29 31.64
CA GLU A 312 26.15 11.51 32.10
C GLU A 312 26.34 10.89 33.49
N VAL A 313 27.45 10.19 33.70
CA VAL A 313 27.86 9.58 34.98
C VAL A 313 29.25 10.06 35.38
N SER A 314 29.47 10.18 36.68
CA SER A 314 30.70 10.69 37.31
C SER A 314 31.59 9.59 37.89
N SER A 315 31.09 8.37 38.04
CA SER A 315 31.83 7.23 38.60
C SER A 315 31.46 5.88 37.98
N ALA A 316 32.32 4.89 38.17
CA ALA A 316 32.08 3.49 37.78
C ALA A 316 30.88 2.89 38.51
N ASP A 317 30.63 3.28 39.76
CA ASP A 317 29.48 2.78 40.53
C ASP A 317 28.17 3.38 40.04
N GLU A 318 28.13 4.66 39.68
CA GLU A 318 26.96 5.24 39.00
C GLU A 318 26.65 4.50 37.69
N ALA A 319 27.67 4.21 36.87
CA ALA A 319 27.49 3.39 35.67
C ALA A 319 26.92 2.00 36.00
N LYS A 320 27.50 1.28 36.96
CA LYS A 320 27.05 -0.04 37.41
C LYS A 320 25.61 0.00 37.97
N GLN A 321 25.21 1.08 38.64
CA GLN A 321 23.82 1.26 39.11
C GLN A 321 22.84 1.48 37.94
N ILE A 322 23.22 2.23 36.90
CA ILE A 322 22.43 2.30 35.66
C ILE A 322 22.35 0.92 34.98
N GLY A 323 23.41 0.11 35.02
CA GLY A 323 23.38 -1.29 34.59
C GLY A 323 22.36 -2.15 35.34
N LYS A 324 22.31 -2.03 36.68
CA LYS A 324 21.30 -2.69 37.53
C LYS A 324 19.88 -2.18 37.24
N GLN A 325 19.71 -0.87 37.04
CA GLN A 325 18.42 -0.28 36.66
C GLN A 325 17.95 -0.81 35.29
N ASN A 326 18.85 -0.90 34.31
CA ASN A 326 18.57 -1.49 33.00
C ASN A 326 18.23 -2.98 33.11
N GLN A 327 18.87 -3.75 34.01
CA GLN A 327 18.51 -5.14 34.30
C GLN A 327 17.09 -5.24 34.86
N ALA A 328 16.78 -4.54 35.95
CA ALA A 328 15.45 -4.55 36.55
C ALA A 328 14.35 -4.08 35.58
N THR A 329 14.65 -3.09 34.73
CA THR A 329 13.73 -2.61 33.68
C THR A 329 13.54 -3.66 32.59
N TYR A 330 14.61 -4.32 32.14
CA TYR A 330 14.57 -5.40 31.16
C TYR A 330 13.78 -6.62 31.67
N ASP A 331 14.04 -7.07 32.90
CA ASP A 331 13.35 -8.21 33.50
C ASP A 331 11.86 -7.91 33.71
N LYS A 332 11.53 -6.73 34.24
CA LYS A 332 10.14 -6.28 34.38
C LYS A 332 9.44 -6.20 33.02
N ALA A 333 10.08 -5.61 32.01
CA ALA A 333 9.49 -5.49 30.67
C ALA A 333 9.29 -6.87 30.01
N LYS A 334 10.22 -7.82 30.19
CA LYS A 334 10.07 -9.21 29.74
C LYS A 334 8.94 -9.92 30.46
N GLN A 335 8.83 -9.77 31.78
CA GLN A 335 7.74 -10.34 32.57
C GLN A 335 6.39 -9.77 32.12
N THR A 336 6.24 -8.45 32.07
CA THR A 336 4.99 -7.81 31.63
C THR A 336 4.66 -8.14 30.18
N GLN A 337 5.64 -8.30 29.29
CA GLN A 337 5.39 -8.77 27.92
C GLN A 337 4.95 -10.24 27.87
N ALA A 338 5.49 -11.10 28.74
CA ALA A 338 5.05 -12.50 28.84
C ALA A 338 3.64 -12.62 29.44
N GLU A 339 3.32 -11.80 30.44
CA GLU A 339 1.97 -11.68 31.02
C GLU A 339 0.97 -11.11 29.99
N TRP A 340 1.37 -10.08 29.24
CA TRP A 340 0.61 -9.53 28.12
C TRP A 340 0.38 -10.58 27.03
N GLN A 341 1.42 -11.31 26.62
CA GLN A 341 1.33 -12.34 25.59
C GLN A 341 0.43 -13.49 26.04
N LYS A 342 0.54 -13.91 27.31
CA LYS A 342 -0.36 -14.89 27.92
C LYS A 342 -1.81 -14.41 27.89
N LYS A 343 -2.08 -13.17 28.33
CA LYS A 343 -3.43 -12.57 28.28
C LYS A 343 -3.94 -12.46 26.84
N TYR A 344 -3.09 -12.06 25.90
CA TYR A 344 -3.42 -11.98 24.48
C TYR A 344 -3.78 -13.37 23.91
N ASP A 345 -3.00 -14.42 24.21
CA ASP A 345 -3.25 -15.77 23.73
C ASP A 345 -4.45 -16.45 24.43
N GLU A 346 -4.68 -16.17 25.72
CA GLU A 346 -5.91 -16.56 26.43
C GLU A 346 -7.15 -15.92 25.81
N LEU A 347 -7.06 -14.67 25.35
CA LEU A 347 -8.17 -13.98 24.69
C LEU A 347 -8.33 -14.44 23.24
N ARG A 348 -7.22 -14.69 22.51
CA ARG A 348 -7.23 -15.34 21.19
C ARG A 348 -7.89 -16.72 21.23
N ALA A 349 -7.65 -17.51 22.28
CA ALA A 349 -8.29 -18.82 22.46
C ALA A 349 -9.80 -18.72 22.72
N LYS A 350 -10.31 -17.54 23.09
CA LYS A 350 -11.71 -17.30 23.46
C LYS A 350 -12.48 -16.44 22.45
N THR A 351 -11.93 -16.13 21.27
CA THR A 351 -12.65 -15.36 20.23
C THR A 351 -13.82 -16.11 19.58
N SER A 352 -14.12 -17.33 20.03
CA SER A 352 -15.33 -18.10 19.71
C SER A 352 -16.22 -18.38 20.95
N THR A 353 -15.88 -17.80 22.11
CA THR A 353 -16.64 -17.94 23.36
C THR A 353 -17.68 -16.82 23.46
N GLU A 354 -18.90 -17.16 23.89
CA GLU A 354 -19.97 -16.19 24.14
C GLU A 354 -19.53 -15.07 25.11
N GLY A 355 -19.89 -13.82 24.81
CA GLY A 355 -19.46 -12.63 25.55
C GLY A 355 -18.10 -12.06 25.13
N TYR A 356 -17.32 -12.76 24.30
CA TYR A 356 -16.03 -12.30 23.76
C TYR A 356 -16.15 -11.78 22.33
N THR A 357 -15.31 -10.82 21.95
CA THR A 357 -15.20 -10.34 20.57
C THR A 357 -14.77 -11.44 19.60
N LYS A 358 -15.26 -11.41 18.36
CA LYS A 358 -14.91 -12.38 17.31
C LYS A 358 -13.44 -12.34 16.86
N GLU A 359 -12.72 -11.29 17.26
CA GLU A 359 -11.27 -11.17 17.12
C GLU A 359 -10.65 -10.49 18.35
N VAL A 360 -9.33 -10.61 18.54
CA VAL A 360 -8.61 -9.93 19.61
C VAL A 360 -8.35 -8.49 19.20
N VAL A 361 -8.99 -7.56 19.88
CA VAL A 361 -8.84 -6.12 19.68
C VAL A 361 -7.77 -5.57 20.65
N LEU A 362 -7.17 -4.41 20.36
CA LEU A 362 -6.35 -3.64 21.32
C LEU A 362 -7.11 -2.38 21.77
N GLN A 363 -6.86 -1.86 22.98
CA GLN A 363 -7.56 -0.69 23.52
C GLN A 363 -6.60 0.23 24.26
N ALA A 364 -6.47 1.45 23.76
CA ALA A 364 -5.75 2.52 24.44
C ALA A 364 -6.62 3.25 25.47
N LEU A 365 -7.93 3.39 25.21
CA LEU A 365 -8.88 4.16 26.01
C LEU A 365 -9.56 3.29 27.08
N SER A 366 -9.35 3.59 28.36
CA SER A 366 -10.11 2.99 29.45
C SER A 366 -11.23 3.93 29.88
N VAL A 367 -12.45 3.66 29.38
CA VAL A 367 -13.64 4.52 29.53
C VAL A 367 -14.85 3.81 30.17
N ALA A 368 -14.64 2.64 30.77
CA ALA A 368 -15.69 1.79 31.37
C ALA A 368 -15.98 2.07 32.86
N THR A 369 -15.45 3.18 33.41
CA THR A 369 -15.67 3.60 34.79
C THR A 369 -16.61 4.80 34.82
N ALA A 370 -17.77 4.66 35.46
CA ALA A 370 -18.74 5.73 35.61
C ALA A 370 -18.11 6.99 36.26
N ASN A 371 -18.56 8.14 35.79
CA ASN A 371 -18.13 9.49 36.13
C ASN A 371 -19.35 10.39 36.47
N PRO A 372 -20.17 10.02 37.48
CA PRO A 372 -21.41 10.71 37.83
C PRO A 372 -21.24 12.17 38.31
N GLU A 373 -20.01 12.53 38.72
CA GLU A 373 -19.62 13.85 39.22
C GLU A 373 -18.83 14.67 38.17
N ALA A 374 -18.79 14.21 36.91
CA ALA A 374 -18.12 14.96 35.85
C ALA A 374 -18.84 16.29 35.58
N THR A 375 -18.04 17.33 35.34
CA THR A 375 -18.53 18.67 34.99
C THR A 375 -18.77 18.72 33.49
N VAL A 376 -19.98 19.11 33.09
CA VAL A 376 -20.39 19.19 31.68
C VAL A 376 -20.72 20.63 31.29
N GLU A 377 -20.05 21.12 30.25
CA GLU A 377 -20.31 22.38 29.56
C GLU A 377 -20.70 22.09 28.10
N SER A 378 -21.56 22.92 27.50
CA SER A 378 -22.09 22.70 26.16
C SER A 378 -22.25 24.03 25.43
N SER A 379 -21.82 24.09 24.17
CA SER A 379 -21.76 25.33 23.38
C SER A 379 -23.11 25.80 22.84
N ALA A 380 -24.10 24.89 22.71
CA ALA A 380 -25.45 25.26 22.33
C ALA A 380 -26.19 25.99 23.48
N PRO A 381 -26.76 27.19 23.24
CA PRO A 381 -27.56 27.90 24.23
C PRO A 381 -28.94 27.27 24.42
N GLY A 382 -29.63 27.63 25.52
CA GLY A 382 -31.03 27.28 25.75
C GLY A 382 -31.28 25.91 26.41
N ALA A 383 -30.25 25.27 26.96
CA ALA A 383 -30.40 24.00 27.68
C ALA A 383 -31.24 24.16 28.96
N GLN A 384 -32.19 23.23 29.17
CA GLN A 384 -32.88 23.07 30.44
C GLN A 384 -32.12 22.06 31.31
N VAL A 385 -31.76 22.44 32.54
CA VAL A 385 -31.13 21.51 33.49
C VAL A 385 -32.22 20.69 34.18
N THR A 386 -32.14 19.36 34.08
CA THR A 386 -33.07 18.42 34.73
C THR A 386 -32.33 17.40 35.61
N THR A 387 -33.07 16.79 36.54
CA THR A 387 -32.58 15.68 37.38
C THR A 387 -32.80 14.33 36.72
N LYS A 388 -32.20 13.29 37.30
CA LYS A 388 -32.16 11.89 36.85
C LYS A 388 -33.53 11.20 36.66
N ASP A 389 -34.61 11.78 37.17
CA ASP A 389 -35.83 11.03 37.50
C ASP A 389 -36.79 10.81 36.31
N TYR A 390 -36.62 11.52 35.18
CA TYR A 390 -37.44 11.33 33.97
C TYR A 390 -36.82 11.96 32.69
N ILE A 391 -36.58 11.18 31.64
CA ILE A 391 -36.35 11.67 30.27
C ILE A 391 -37.61 11.36 29.44
N ALA A 392 -38.20 12.38 28.79
CA ALA A 392 -39.32 12.21 27.87
C ALA A 392 -39.45 13.34 26.86
N SER A 393 -39.95 13.00 25.68
CA SER A 393 -40.20 13.93 24.59
C SER A 393 -41.19 15.03 24.97
N SER A 394 -41.03 16.15 24.29
CA SER A 394 -41.80 17.37 24.46
C SER A 394 -43.33 17.26 24.35
N ASN A 395 -43.82 16.19 23.72
CA ASN A 395 -45.25 15.90 23.56
C ASN A 395 -45.77 14.83 24.54
N GLY A 396 -44.89 14.22 25.36
CA GLY A 396 -45.26 13.24 26.39
C GLY A 396 -45.60 11.84 25.86
N THR A 397 -45.38 11.55 24.58
CA THR A 397 -45.73 10.25 23.94
C THR A 397 -44.56 9.26 23.88
N SER A 398 -43.34 9.67 24.23
CA SER A 398 -42.13 8.85 24.22
C SER A 398 -41.19 9.24 25.39
N GLY A 399 -40.58 8.28 26.11
CA GLY A 399 -39.62 8.56 27.20
C GLY A 399 -38.75 7.37 27.68
N TYR A 400 -37.69 7.69 28.41
CA TYR A 400 -36.73 6.76 29.02
C TYR A 400 -36.59 7.15 30.49
N THR A 401 -37.00 6.28 31.41
CA THR A 401 -37.29 6.73 32.78
C THR A 401 -36.12 6.63 33.75
N ARG A 402 -34.92 6.24 33.29
CA ARG A 402 -33.79 5.87 34.17
C ARG A 402 -32.43 6.35 33.67
N VAL A 403 -32.09 7.60 33.97
CA VAL A 403 -30.68 8.02 34.01
C VAL A 403 -29.98 7.22 35.12
N LEU A 404 -28.75 6.75 34.87
CA LEU A 404 -28.18 5.65 35.64
C LEU A 404 -27.19 6.18 36.69
N ASP A 405 -26.10 6.78 36.22
CA ASP A 405 -25.04 7.33 37.06
C ASP A 405 -25.13 8.87 37.12
N SER A 406 -25.48 9.52 36.01
CA SER A 406 -25.51 10.98 35.83
C SER A 406 -26.43 11.67 36.82
N THR A 407 -25.84 12.61 37.58
CA THR A 407 -26.53 13.44 38.57
C THR A 407 -27.19 14.68 37.95
N LYS A 408 -26.78 15.08 36.74
CA LYS A 408 -27.23 16.27 36.03
C LYS A 408 -27.42 15.96 34.54
N VAL A 409 -28.51 16.43 33.95
CA VAL A 409 -28.74 16.31 32.50
C VAL A 409 -29.08 17.67 31.89
N LEU A 410 -28.49 17.97 30.73
CA LEU A 410 -28.84 19.13 29.91
C LEU A 410 -29.82 18.69 28.80
N LYS A 411 -31.09 19.08 28.91
CA LYS A 411 -32.12 18.85 27.88
C LYS A 411 -32.12 20.01 26.88
N TYR A 412 -31.93 19.69 25.60
CA TYR A 412 -32.22 20.57 24.47
C TYR A 412 -33.55 20.16 23.87
N LYS A 413 -34.51 21.09 23.85
CA LYS A 413 -35.88 20.85 23.43
C LYS A 413 -36.08 21.21 21.96
N ASP A 414 -36.89 20.43 21.23
CA ASP A 414 -37.37 20.74 19.88
C ASP A 414 -36.23 21.09 18.87
N VAL A 415 -35.19 20.25 18.81
CA VAL A 415 -34.04 20.39 17.91
C VAL A 415 -34.14 19.49 16.67
N GLY A 416 -33.66 19.97 15.51
CA GLY A 416 -33.87 19.33 14.20
C GLY A 416 -32.59 19.08 13.40
N THR A 417 -32.76 18.63 12.15
CA THR A 417 -31.66 18.38 11.20
C THR A 417 -30.75 19.60 11.07
N GLY A 418 -29.44 19.38 11.22
CA GLY A 418 -28.43 20.42 11.20
C GLY A 418 -28.18 21.11 12.54
N TRP A 419 -28.94 20.79 13.60
CA TRP A 419 -28.62 21.23 14.96
C TRP A 419 -27.33 20.56 15.44
N LYS A 420 -26.47 21.35 16.09
CA LYS A 420 -25.16 20.91 16.59
C LYS A 420 -24.91 21.44 17.99
N THR A 421 -24.15 20.69 18.77
CA THR A 421 -23.48 21.21 19.98
C THR A 421 -22.09 20.62 20.12
N GLU A 422 -21.23 21.33 20.83
CA GLU A 422 -19.93 20.83 21.29
C GLU A 422 -19.96 20.79 22.82
N VAL A 423 -19.63 19.64 23.39
CA VAL A 423 -19.73 19.35 24.81
C VAL A 423 -18.33 19.07 25.35
N ASP A 424 -17.97 19.73 26.44
CA ASP A 424 -16.71 19.51 27.14
C ASP A 424 -16.98 18.95 28.53
N TYR A 425 -16.41 17.76 28.76
CA TYR A 425 -16.50 17.04 30.02
C TYR A 425 -15.18 17.12 30.77
N THR A 426 -15.20 17.59 32.01
CA THR A 426 -14.03 17.73 32.90
C THR A 426 -14.33 17.16 34.29
N ASN A 427 -13.39 17.26 35.25
CA ASN A 427 -13.48 16.60 36.57
C ASN A 427 -13.57 15.06 36.48
N LEU A 428 -12.92 14.47 35.47
CA LEU A 428 -12.94 13.04 35.18
C LEU A 428 -12.02 12.26 36.14
N LYS A 429 -12.45 11.05 36.52
CA LYS A 429 -11.78 10.16 37.48
C LYS A 429 -11.77 8.73 36.97
N GLY A 430 -10.63 8.05 37.10
CA GLY A 430 -10.44 6.66 36.67
C GLY A 430 -10.38 6.44 35.15
N LEU A 431 -10.73 7.45 34.35
CA LEU A 431 -10.63 7.40 32.89
C LEU A 431 -9.18 7.61 32.46
N THR A 432 -8.65 6.71 31.64
CA THR A 432 -7.22 6.75 31.26
C THR A 432 -6.99 6.45 29.78
N VAL A 433 -5.86 6.93 29.26
CA VAL A 433 -5.40 6.68 27.90
C VAL A 433 -3.97 6.16 27.88
N SER A 434 -3.73 5.09 27.13
CA SER A 434 -2.40 4.50 26.90
C SER A 434 -1.82 5.02 25.58
N THR A 435 -0.78 5.85 25.65
CA THR A 435 -0.22 6.50 24.45
C THR A 435 0.85 5.65 23.78
N ALA A 436 1.31 6.06 22.59
CA ALA A 436 2.27 5.30 21.78
C ALA A 436 3.68 5.16 22.40
N ASP A 437 4.00 5.87 23.48
CA ASP A 437 5.22 5.65 24.28
C ASP A 437 5.03 4.64 25.43
N GLY A 438 3.80 4.15 25.62
CA GLY A 438 3.40 3.21 26.66
C GLY A 438 2.97 3.84 27.98
N LYS A 439 3.02 5.16 28.13
CA LYS A 439 2.50 5.82 29.33
C LYS A 439 0.98 5.78 29.35
N LYS A 440 0.45 5.46 30.52
CA LYS A 440 -0.95 5.62 30.88
C LYS A 440 -1.12 7.00 31.51
N HIS A 441 -2.01 7.81 30.96
CA HIS A 441 -2.33 9.15 31.46
C HIS A 441 -3.81 9.21 31.83
N ASP A 442 -4.15 9.97 32.88
CA ASP A 442 -5.55 10.29 33.18
C ASP A 442 -6.11 11.21 32.08
N ILE A 443 -7.34 10.93 31.66
CA ILE A 443 -8.06 11.75 30.68
C ILE A 443 -8.53 13.02 31.38
N SER A 444 -7.97 14.16 31.00
CA SER A 444 -8.28 15.47 31.61
C SER A 444 -9.61 16.03 31.13
N ARG A 445 -9.94 15.81 29.85
CA ARG A 445 -11.15 16.30 29.21
C ARG A 445 -11.61 15.36 28.11
N ILE A 446 -12.92 15.20 27.96
CA ILE A 446 -13.53 14.61 26.76
C ILE A 446 -14.26 15.75 26.04
N HIS A 447 -13.79 16.10 24.85
CA HIS A 447 -14.49 17.01 23.96
C HIS A 447 -15.30 16.19 22.97
N ARG A 448 -16.57 16.54 22.81
CA ARG A 448 -17.53 15.76 22.05
C ARG A 448 -18.38 16.65 21.18
N LYS A 449 -18.36 16.42 19.87
CA LYS A 449 -19.23 17.12 18.91
C LYS A 449 -20.45 16.25 18.61
N PHE A 450 -21.63 16.85 18.64
CA PHE A 450 -22.91 16.21 18.34
C PHE A 450 -23.60 16.94 17.18
N GLU A 451 -24.19 16.22 16.24
CA GLU A 451 -24.94 16.79 15.10
C GLU A 451 -26.11 15.89 14.68
N ILE A 452 -27.33 16.44 14.59
CA ILE A 452 -28.48 15.72 14.00
C ILE A 452 -28.37 15.76 12.47
N LEU A 453 -28.29 14.59 11.83
CA LEU A 453 -28.26 14.46 10.36
C LEU A 453 -29.66 14.32 9.77
N ASN A 454 -30.53 13.52 10.40
CA ASN A 454 -31.93 13.40 10.06
C ASN A 454 -32.75 13.35 11.35
N GLN A 455 -33.77 14.20 11.43
CA GLN A 455 -34.69 14.23 12.57
C GLN A 455 -35.82 13.18 12.50
N GLY A 456 -36.08 12.57 11.33
CA GLY A 456 -37.24 11.71 11.09
C GLY A 456 -38.43 12.47 10.51
N LYS A 457 -39.49 11.75 10.11
CA LYS A 457 -40.66 12.36 9.43
C LYS A 457 -41.61 13.09 10.37
N THR A 458 -41.57 12.78 11.67
CA THR A 458 -42.59 13.17 12.65
C THR A 458 -42.18 14.34 13.56
N GLY A 459 -41.13 15.08 13.18
CA GLY A 459 -40.87 16.41 13.70
C GLY A 459 -39.48 16.59 14.29
N LEU A 460 -39.40 17.46 15.29
CA LEU A 460 -38.18 17.81 16.03
C LEU A 460 -37.99 16.85 17.21
N ASN A 461 -36.76 16.72 17.66
CA ASN A 461 -36.32 15.79 18.69
C ASN A 461 -35.83 16.54 19.94
N ASP A 462 -35.78 15.86 21.08
CA ASP A 462 -35.10 16.37 22.27
C ASP A 462 -33.76 15.65 22.45
N VAL A 463 -32.67 16.40 22.62
CA VAL A 463 -31.33 15.85 22.86
C VAL A 463 -30.95 16.03 24.33
N TYR A 464 -30.49 14.95 24.96
CA TYR A 464 -30.08 14.94 26.35
C TYR A 464 -28.58 14.70 26.45
N VAL A 465 -27.87 15.70 26.95
CA VAL A 465 -26.45 15.58 27.30
C VAL A 465 -26.36 15.19 28.77
N LEU A 466 -26.11 13.92 29.00
CA LEU A 466 -25.81 13.34 30.32
C LEU A 466 -24.46 13.89 30.83
N ASN A 467 -24.32 14.16 32.14
CA ASN A 467 -23.07 14.70 32.67
C ASN A 467 -21.96 13.66 32.86
N ASP A 468 -22.30 12.38 33.04
CA ASP A 468 -21.37 11.28 32.87
C ASP A 468 -21.10 11.09 31.36
N PRO A 469 -19.88 11.36 30.85
CA PRO A 469 -19.57 11.19 29.43
C PRO A 469 -19.63 9.73 28.96
N THR A 470 -19.61 8.78 29.90
CA THR A 470 -19.53 7.35 29.61
C THR A 470 -20.93 6.80 29.25
N GLU A 471 -22.01 7.25 29.88
CA GLU A 471 -23.39 6.78 29.62
C GLU A 471 -23.91 7.04 28.19
N GLY A 472 -23.19 7.82 27.38
CA GLY A 472 -23.49 8.05 25.97
C GLY A 472 -24.51 9.17 25.76
N PHE A 473 -25.51 8.94 24.90
CA PHE A 473 -26.53 9.92 24.51
C PHE A 473 -27.94 9.35 24.57
N VAL A 474 -28.89 10.20 24.94
CA VAL A 474 -30.31 9.94 24.73
C VAL A 474 -30.84 10.98 23.75
N VAL A 475 -31.52 10.52 22.71
CA VAL A 475 -32.20 11.38 21.72
C VAL A 475 -33.64 10.91 21.62
N ALA A 476 -34.55 11.72 22.16
CA ALA A 476 -35.97 11.44 22.18
C ALA A 476 -36.64 12.01 20.92
N ARG A 477 -37.17 11.15 20.06
CA ARG A 477 -38.01 11.56 18.93
C ARG A 477 -39.50 11.43 19.23
N ASN A 478 -40.34 12.11 18.46
CA ASN A 478 -41.77 11.79 18.40
C ASN A 478 -41.98 10.41 17.74
N ASP A 479 -43.10 9.77 18.07
CA ASP A 479 -43.69 8.60 17.40
C ASP A 479 -43.53 8.73 15.88
N GLY A 480 -43.01 7.72 15.18
CA GLY A 480 -42.77 7.81 13.75
C GLY A 480 -43.97 7.45 12.88
N ALA A 481 -43.71 7.30 11.58
CA ALA A 481 -44.72 7.05 10.56
C ALA A 481 -45.18 5.58 10.42
N GLY A 482 -44.81 4.70 11.36
CA GLY A 482 -45.19 3.28 11.36
C GLY A 482 -44.28 2.39 10.51
N GLY A 483 -43.01 2.75 10.32
CA GLY A 483 -42.07 1.87 9.63
C GLY A 483 -40.79 2.49 9.06
N ALA A 484 -39.84 1.60 8.78
CA ALA A 484 -38.41 1.79 8.50
C ALA A 484 -37.98 2.89 7.51
N ALA A 485 -38.89 3.32 6.62
CA ALA A 485 -38.63 4.45 5.74
C ALA A 485 -38.64 5.80 6.48
N ASP A 486 -39.05 5.82 7.74
CA ASP A 486 -38.84 6.88 8.71
C ASP A 486 -37.70 6.49 9.66
N TYR A 487 -36.67 7.33 9.75
CA TYR A 487 -35.51 7.10 10.61
C TYR A 487 -34.91 8.43 11.06
N MET A 488 -34.31 8.41 12.25
CA MET A 488 -33.50 9.48 12.81
C MET A 488 -32.02 9.04 12.78
N ASN A 489 -31.09 9.93 12.45
CA ASN A 489 -29.66 9.66 12.63
C ASN A 489 -28.87 10.90 13.05
N PHE A 490 -27.78 10.69 13.79
CA PHE A 490 -26.93 11.74 14.33
C PHE A 490 -25.46 11.30 14.43
N LEU A 491 -24.55 12.26 14.44
CA LEU A 491 -23.12 12.04 14.64
C LEU A 491 -22.72 12.36 16.08
N VAL A 492 -21.84 11.53 16.64
CA VAL A 492 -21.08 11.79 17.86
C VAL A 492 -19.60 11.68 17.51
N THR A 493 -18.80 12.70 17.79
CA THR A 493 -17.35 12.71 17.54
C THR A 493 -16.58 13.02 18.81
N ASP A 494 -15.90 12.01 19.35
CA ASP A 494 -15.14 12.12 20.61
C ASP A 494 -13.67 12.43 20.36
N THR A 495 -13.13 13.37 21.14
CA THR A 495 -11.69 13.64 21.25
C THR A 495 -11.30 13.59 22.73
N TYR A 496 -10.43 12.65 23.08
CA TYR A 496 -9.97 12.45 24.45
C TYR A 496 -8.68 13.24 24.66
N TYR A 497 -8.63 14.06 25.71
CA TYR A 497 -7.47 14.87 26.06
C TYR A 497 -6.81 14.38 27.34
N TYR A 498 -5.50 14.59 27.46
CA TYR A 498 -4.72 14.27 28.64
C TYR A 498 -3.58 15.27 28.80
N ASN A 499 -2.99 15.34 30.01
CA ASN A 499 -1.92 16.29 30.31
C ASN A 499 -0.52 15.69 30.12
N VAL A 500 0.35 16.47 29.47
CA VAL A 500 1.80 16.25 29.34
C VAL A 500 2.53 17.55 29.71
N ASP A 501 3.40 17.50 30.71
CA ASP A 501 4.21 18.65 31.18
C ASP A 501 3.39 19.93 31.45
N GLY A 502 2.18 19.76 32.01
CA GLY A 502 1.26 20.87 32.32
C GLY A 502 0.50 21.44 31.12
N LYS A 503 0.60 20.81 29.95
CA LYS A 503 -0.18 21.16 28.74
C LYS A 503 -1.12 20.03 28.37
N GLU A 504 -2.35 20.41 28.03
CA GLU A 504 -3.35 19.46 27.55
C GLU A 504 -3.11 19.14 26.06
N VAL A 505 -3.17 17.86 25.70
CA VAL A 505 -2.96 17.34 24.33
C VAL A 505 -4.02 16.32 23.96
N ALA A 506 -4.42 16.29 22.69
CA ALA A 506 -5.38 15.31 22.18
C ALA A 506 -4.71 13.94 21.96
N PHE A 507 -5.38 12.87 22.39
CA PHE A 507 -4.98 11.51 22.08
C PHE A 507 -5.05 11.24 20.59
N THR A 508 -4.01 10.61 20.05
CA THR A 508 -3.94 10.15 18.66
C THR A 508 -3.90 8.62 18.64
N ALA A 509 -4.89 8.00 18.00
CA ALA A 509 -4.91 6.55 17.81
C ALA A 509 -3.79 6.08 16.86
N SER A 510 -3.35 4.84 17.04
CA SER A 510 -2.42 4.16 16.13
C SER A 510 -2.76 2.67 16.06
N GLU A 511 -2.21 1.94 15.08
CA GLU A 511 -2.28 0.46 15.03
C GLU A 511 -1.80 -0.24 16.32
N LYS A 512 -0.96 0.44 17.12
CA LYS A 512 -0.47 -0.09 18.41
C LYS A 512 -1.29 0.37 19.61
N THR A 513 -1.99 1.49 19.47
CA THR A 513 -2.79 2.17 20.50
C THR A 513 -4.11 2.64 19.87
N PRO A 514 -4.98 1.74 19.40
CA PRO A 514 -6.25 2.15 18.81
C PRO A 514 -7.23 2.61 19.89
N ALA A 515 -8.10 3.55 19.53
CA ALA A 515 -9.29 3.85 20.32
C ALA A 515 -10.34 2.78 20.05
N THR A 516 -10.94 2.23 21.09
CA THR A 516 -12.01 1.23 20.98
C THR A 516 -13.17 1.70 21.83
N LEU A 517 -14.33 1.86 21.20
CA LEU A 517 -15.57 2.35 21.80
C LEU A 517 -16.63 1.24 21.66
N THR A 518 -17.38 0.98 22.72
CA THR A 518 -18.52 0.06 22.66
C THR A 518 -19.75 0.82 22.17
N TYR A 519 -20.56 0.20 21.33
CA TYR A 519 -21.89 0.69 20.93
C TYR A 519 -22.91 -0.32 21.45
N SER A 520 -23.87 0.14 22.23
CA SER A 520 -24.73 -0.74 23.04
C SER A 520 -26.04 -0.07 23.41
N SER A 521 -27.02 -0.87 23.84
CA SER A 521 -28.43 -0.53 23.69
C SER A 521 -28.71 -0.31 22.19
N LEU A 522 -28.57 -1.40 21.44
CA LEU A 522 -28.90 -1.48 20.02
C LEU A 522 -30.08 -2.44 19.88
N ASN A 523 -31.25 -1.94 20.25
CA ASN A 523 -32.49 -2.70 20.29
C ASN A 523 -33.07 -2.92 18.89
N HIS A 524 -33.89 -3.95 18.76
CA HIS A 524 -34.78 -4.20 17.65
C HIS A 524 -36.06 -4.85 18.20
N ASN A 525 -37.18 -4.16 18.02
CA ASN A 525 -38.51 -4.63 18.39
C ASN A 525 -39.57 -3.99 17.46
N LEU A 526 -40.86 -4.21 17.75
CA LEU A 526 -41.97 -3.71 16.93
C LEU A 526 -42.08 -2.16 16.88
N ILE A 527 -41.47 -1.44 17.81
CA ILE A 527 -41.47 0.04 17.88
C ILE A 527 -40.35 0.62 16.99
N GLY A 528 -39.30 -0.15 16.70
CA GLY A 528 -38.18 0.28 15.87
C GLY A 528 -36.91 -0.50 16.14
N TRP A 529 -35.83 -0.09 15.47
CA TRP A 529 -34.50 -0.64 15.74
C TRP A 529 -33.37 0.38 15.63
N GLU A 530 -32.30 0.10 16.34
CA GLU A 530 -31.17 0.98 16.58
C GLU A 530 -29.90 0.41 15.94
N GLY A 531 -29.06 1.29 15.40
CA GLY A 531 -27.79 0.92 14.80
C GLY A 531 -26.70 1.95 15.04
N ALA A 532 -25.45 1.50 14.95
CA ALA A 532 -24.26 2.33 15.09
C ALA A 532 -23.28 2.12 13.94
N LYS A 533 -22.42 3.10 13.68
CA LYS A 533 -21.45 3.07 12.58
C LYS A 533 -20.22 3.93 12.86
N ALA A 534 -19.07 3.28 13.05
CA ALA A 534 -17.77 3.93 13.07
C ALA A 534 -17.45 4.52 11.68
N ILE A 535 -17.44 5.85 11.56
CA ILE A 535 -17.25 6.55 10.27
C ILE A 535 -15.79 6.52 9.81
N ASN A 536 -14.85 6.70 10.76
CA ASN A 536 -13.41 6.63 10.55
C ASN A 536 -12.76 5.46 11.33
N GLY A 537 -13.53 4.40 11.55
CA GLY A 537 -13.09 3.17 12.23
C GLY A 537 -13.65 1.92 11.57
N THR A 538 -13.48 0.77 12.23
CA THR A 538 -13.97 -0.54 11.79
C THR A 538 -14.78 -1.23 12.88
N HIS A 539 -15.78 -2.02 12.51
CA HIS A 539 -16.60 -2.75 13.47
C HIS A 539 -16.00 -4.09 13.90
N VAL A 540 -16.19 -4.45 15.16
CA VAL A 540 -15.93 -5.79 15.70
C VAL A 540 -17.17 -6.30 16.42
N GLU A 541 -17.61 -7.48 16.02
CA GLU A 541 -18.78 -8.18 16.57
C GLU A 541 -18.43 -8.94 17.86
N ILE A 542 -19.42 -9.18 18.72
CA ILE A 542 -19.31 -9.97 19.94
C ILE A 542 -20.05 -11.30 19.76
N ASN A 543 -19.45 -12.43 20.18
CA ASN A 543 -20.09 -13.73 20.14
C ASN A 543 -21.28 -13.78 21.09
N GLY A 544 -22.42 -14.32 20.62
CA GLY A 544 -23.68 -14.33 21.36
C GLY A 544 -24.39 -12.98 21.41
N SER A 545 -23.89 -11.97 20.68
CA SER A 545 -24.67 -10.77 20.37
C SER A 545 -25.68 -11.02 19.26
N THR A 546 -26.85 -10.40 19.40
CA THR A 546 -27.86 -10.26 18.33
C THR A 546 -27.41 -9.24 17.28
N VAL A 547 -26.55 -8.31 17.67
CA VAL A 547 -26.02 -7.26 16.79
C VAL A 547 -24.92 -7.82 15.90
N THR A 548 -25.05 -7.61 14.59
CA THR A 548 -24.08 -8.01 13.57
C THR A 548 -23.77 -6.86 12.62
N TYR A 549 -22.65 -6.93 11.90
CA TYR A 549 -22.26 -5.90 10.94
C TYR A 549 -22.92 -6.16 9.57
N ASN A 550 -23.95 -5.39 9.26
CA ASN A 550 -24.58 -5.42 7.96
C ASN A 550 -23.72 -4.66 6.94
N LYS A 551 -23.23 -5.37 5.93
CA LYS A 551 -22.29 -4.83 4.92
C LYS A 551 -22.94 -3.92 3.88
N ASP A 552 -24.25 -4.03 3.68
CA ASP A 552 -24.97 -3.30 2.63
C ASP A 552 -25.36 -1.89 3.11
N TYR A 553 -25.73 -1.76 4.40
CA TYR A 553 -26.00 -0.48 5.03
C TYR A 553 -24.77 0.12 5.74
N GLY A 554 -23.81 -0.71 6.15
CA GLY A 554 -22.58 -0.29 6.82
C GLY A 554 -22.74 0.04 8.31
N TYR A 555 -23.84 -0.38 8.93
CA TYR A 555 -24.11 -0.25 10.37
C TYR A 555 -24.00 -1.61 11.07
N VAL A 556 -23.72 -1.58 12.37
CA VAL A 556 -24.01 -2.67 13.29
C VAL A 556 -25.41 -2.49 13.86
N TYR A 557 -26.28 -3.48 13.70
CA TYR A 557 -27.63 -3.54 14.31
C TYR A 557 -28.06 -5.01 14.47
N ALA A 558 -29.16 -5.28 15.19
CA ALA A 558 -29.72 -6.63 15.32
C ALA A 558 -30.70 -6.94 14.16
N GLU A 559 -30.44 -7.98 13.38
CA GLU A 559 -31.26 -8.31 12.19
C GLU A 559 -32.66 -8.85 12.57
N GLU A 560 -32.80 -9.44 13.75
CA GLU A 560 -34.04 -10.00 14.31
C GLU A 560 -34.39 -9.29 15.62
N TYR A 561 -35.63 -9.45 16.11
CA TYR A 561 -36.03 -8.90 17.41
C TYR A 561 -35.14 -9.43 18.54
N ASN A 562 -34.68 -8.51 19.38
CA ASN A 562 -33.79 -8.80 20.50
C ASN A 562 -34.39 -8.35 21.83
N ARG A 563 -35.71 -8.49 22.02
CA ARG A 563 -36.36 -8.17 23.30
C ARG A 563 -35.89 -9.16 24.38
N GLN A 564 -36.14 -8.83 25.66
CA GLN A 564 -35.76 -9.68 26.79
C GLN A 564 -36.28 -11.12 26.64
N GLU A 565 -37.51 -11.29 26.13
CA GLU A 565 -38.15 -12.58 25.86
C GLU A 565 -37.50 -13.36 24.70
N ASP A 566 -37.00 -12.69 23.67
CA ASP A 566 -36.35 -13.32 22.51
C ASP A 566 -34.91 -13.73 22.84
N VAL A 567 -34.22 -12.90 23.62
CA VAL A 567 -32.82 -13.07 24.02
C VAL A 567 -32.67 -14.00 25.23
N GLY A 568 -33.75 -14.27 25.96
CA GLY A 568 -33.80 -15.14 27.14
C GLY A 568 -33.14 -14.55 28.40
N HIS A 569 -32.62 -13.32 28.32
CA HIS A 569 -31.91 -12.63 29.39
C HIS A 569 -32.26 -11.14 29.37
N LEU A 570 -32.42 -10.53 30.56
CA LEU A 570 -32.41 -9.08 30.70
C LEU A 570 -31.01 -8.60 30.29
N TRP A 571 -30.89 -7.92 29.14
CA TRP A 571 -29.60 -7.47 28.60
C TRP A 571 -29.53 -5.95 28.41
N ASP A 572 -30.64 -5.30 28.05
CA ASP A 572 -30.72 -3.87 27.78
C ASP A 572 -30.81 -3.02 29.07
N THR A 573 -29.89 -3.25 30.01
CA THR A 573 -29.72 -2.45 31.22
C THR A 573 -28.24 -2.33 31.59
N SER A 574 -27.84 -1.18 32.14
CA SER A 574 -26.43 -0.87 32.46
C SER A 574 -25.83 -1.62 33.67
N ASP A 575 -26.66 -2.35 34.42
CA ASP A 575 -26.24 -3.31 35.44
C ASP A 575 -26.19 -4.76 34.93
N SER A 576 -26.78 -5.06 33.76
CA SER A 576 -26.87 -6.43 33.26
C SER A 576 -25.50 -7.02 32.87
N PRO A 577 -25.17 -8.25 33.34
CA PRO A 577 -24.01 -9.00 32.84
C PRO A 577 -24.19 -9.50 31.40
N TYR A 578 -25.34 -9.24 30.76
CA TYR A 578 -25.67 -9.65 29.40
C TYR A 578 -25.69 -8.51 28.37
N GLN A 579 -25.32 -7.27 28.73
CA GLN A 579 -25.28 -6.08 27.84
C GLN A 579 -24.70 -6.33 26.43
N TYR A 580 -23.68 -7.18 26.35
CA TYR A 580 -23.05 -7.57 25.09
C TYR A 580 -24.03 -8.17 24.07
N LYS A 581 -25.20 -8.65 24.50
CA LYS A 581 -26.21 -9.30 23.67
C LYS A 581 -26.92 -8.37 22.67
N GLY A 582 -26.83 -7.05 22.86
CA GLY A 582 -27.18 -6.04 21.86
C GLY A 582 -26.13 -4.94 21.78
N ALA A 583 -24.89 -5.35 21.48
CA ALA A 583 -23.75 -4.46 21.42
C ALA A 583 -22.69 -4.92 20.40
N ALA A 584 -21.92 -3.98 19.89
CA ALA A 584 -20.73 -4.20 19.06
C ALA A 584 -19.68 -3.13 19.37
N LEU A 585 -18.50 -3.19 18.75
CA LEU A 585 -17.41 -2.24 19.02
C LEU A 585 -17.00 -1.49 17.74
N GLY A 586 -16.71 -0.20 17.87
CA GLY A 586 -15.99 0.60 16.89
C GLY A 586 -14.51 0.71 17.27
N VAL A 587 -13.63 0.38 16.33
CA VAL A 587 -12.16 0.38 16.51
C VAL A 587 -11.53 1.39 15.55
N PHE A 588 -10.85 2.39 16.11
CA PHE A 588 -10.23 3.49 15.38
C PHE A 588 -8.71 3.39 15.52
N LYS A 589 -8.01 3.22 14.40
CA LYS A 589 -6.57 2.93 14.34
C LYS A 589 -5.69 4.12 13.95
N GLU A 590 -6.29 5.28 13.68
CA GLU A 590 -5.62 6.53 13.34
C GLU A 590 -6.50 7.74 13.69
N GLY A 591 -5.89 8.93 13.72
CA GLY A 591 -6.60 10.20 14.00
C GLY A 591 -6.81 10.48 15.50
N THR A 592 -7.36 11.67 15.78
CA THR A 592 -7.62 12.18 17.14
C THR A 592 -9.10 12.31 17.49
N ALA A 593 -9.96 12.29 16.47
CA ALA A 593 -11.39 12.49 16.58
C ALA A 593 -12.10 11.22 16.09
N PHE A 594 -12.90 10.60 16.96
CA PHE A 594 -13.49 9.29 16.73
C PHE A 594 -14.98 9.45 16.46
N THR A 595 -15.36 9.40 15.19
CA THR A 595 -16.72 9.71 14.73
C THR A 595 -17.55 8.44 14.62
N THR A 596 -18.67 8.42 15.34
CA THR A 596 -19.71 7.40 15.27
C THR A 596 -21.00 8.03 14.78
N GLU A 597 -21.64 7.41 13.79
CA GLU A 597 -23.00 7.71 13.36
C GLU A 597 -23.95 6.73 14.07
N PHE A 598 -24.94 7.25 14.78
CA PHE A 598 -26.03 6.48 15.38
C PHE A 598 -27.29 6.71 14.56
N ILE A 599 -28.07 5.64 14.37
CA ILE A 599 -29.30 5.62 13.58
C ILE A 599 -30.37 4.85 14.32
N GLN A 600 -31.62 5.28 14.16
CA GLN A 600 -32.78 4.63 14.71
C GLN A 600 -33.91 4.66 13.68
N TRP A 601 -34.30 3.49 13.23
CA TRP A 601 -35.41 3.24 12.32
C TRP A 601 -36.70 3.05 13.10
N ASP A 602 -37.80 3.50 12.51
CA ASP A 602 -39.15 3.42 13.07
C ASP A 602 -39.83 2.07 12.76
N GLY A 603 -40.64 1.57 13.69
CA GLY A 603 -41.40 0.33 13.58
C GLY A 603 -42.91 0.55 13.47
N PRO A 604 -43.70 -0.51 13.22
CA PRO A 604 -45.16 -0.42 13.10
C PRO A 604 -45.93 -0.15 14.41
N ASP A 605 -45.38 -0.47 15.58
CA ASP A 605 -46.08 -0.32 16.87
C ASP A 605 -45.83 1.05 17.52
N ASN A 606 -46.83 1.54 18.27
CA ASN A 606 -46.70 2.80 18.99
C ASN A 606 -45.70 2.69 20.17
N PRO A 607 -44.73 3.62 20.33
CA PRO A 607 -43.73 3.57 21.39
C PRO A 607 -44.30 3.58 22.81
N SER A 608 -45.55 4.02 22.99
CA SER A 608 -46.28 4.00 24.27
C SER A 608 -45.53 4.68 25.42
N GLY A 609 -44.73 5.70 25.13
CA GLY A 609 -43.85 6.33 26.11
C GLY A 609 -42.42 5.79 26.14
N GLN A 610 -41.86 5.23 25.06
CA GLN A 610 -40.45 4.77 24.97
C GLN A 610 -39.54 5.69 24.13
N THR A 611 -38.33 6.01 24.59
CA THR A 611 -37.27 6.70 23.82
C THR A 611 -35.96 5.94 23.76
N TYR A 612 -35.23 6.22 22.69
CA TYR A 612 -34.03 5.53 22.23
C TYR A 612 -32.77 6.06 22.93
N TRP A 613 -31.92 5.14 23.39
CA TRP A 613 -30.72 5.41 24.18
C TRP A 613 -29.53 4.72 23.55
N PHE A 614 -28.41 5.43 23.42
CA PHE A 614 -27.19 4.90 22.81
C PHE A 614 -26.05 4.99 23.83
N ALA A 615 -25.67 3.85 24.40
CA ALA A 615 -24.65 3.76 25.42
C ALA A 615 -23.25 3.53 24.83
N LEU A 616 -22.25 4.24 25.39
CA LEU A 616 -20.84 4.18 25.00
C LEU A 616 -19.93 3.43 26.01
N ASN A 617 -20.46 3.02 27.17
CA ASN A 617 -19.70 2.52 28.32
C ASN A 617 -19.99 1.09 28.79
N THR A 618 -20.86 0.35 28.10
CA THR A 618 -21.24 -0.99 28.57
C THR A 618 -20.04 -1.93 28.68
N LYS A 619 -20.10 -2.78 29.72
CA LYS A 619 -19.01 -3.68 30.09
C LYS A 619 -19.06 -4.92 29.20
N VAL A 620 -18.40 -4.85 28.04
CA VAL A 620 -18.17 -6.02 27.17
C VAL A 620 -17.55 -7.15 27.99
N VAL A 621 -18.18 -8.33 27.94
CA VAL A 621 -18.03 -9.33 29.01
C VAL A 621 -16.64 -9.94 29.09
N THR A 622 -15.86 -10.03 28.01
CA THR A 622 -14.38 -10.15 28.09
C THR A 622 -13.72 -9.96 26.71
N PRO A 623 -12.45 -9.52 26.64
CA PRO A 623 -12.29 -8.15 26.19
C PRO A 623 -11.13 -7.93 25.21
N VAL A 624 -10.99 -6.64 24.93
CA VAL A 624 -9.84 -6.00 24.36
C VAL A 624 -8.59 -6.15 25.24
N VAL A 625 -7.40 -6.23 24.63
CA VAL A 625 -6.11 -6.26 25.36
C VAL A 625 -5.58 -4.83 25.53
N GLU A 626 -5.01 -4.52 26.70
CA GLU A 626 -4.15 -3.34 26.87
C GLU A 626 -2.96 -3.43 25.89
N VAL A 627 -2.25 -2.33 25.66
CA VAL A 627 -1.16 -2.30 24.67
C VAL A 627 0.11 -3.04 25.16
N PRO A 628 0.99 -3.54 24.26
CA PRO A 628 2.21 -4.25 24.65
C PRO A 628 3.11 -3.45 25.59
N ALA A 629 3.89 -4.16 26.41
CA ALA A 629 4.77 -3.54 27.40
C ALA A 629 5.80 -2.60 26.74
N THR A 630 6.24 -1.58 27.50
CA THR A 630 7.26 -0.65 27.03
C THR A 630 8.43 -0.56 28.00
N ALA A 631 9.61 -0.23 27.48
CA ALA A 631 10.86 -0.20 28.23
C ALA A 631 11.70 1.02 27.84
N THR A 632 12.32 1.66 28.84
CA THR A 632 13.34 2.69 28.61
C THR A 632 14.70 2.15 29.07
N ILE A 633 15.62 1.96 28.12
CA ILE A 633 17.00 1.53 28.43
C ILE A 633 17.93 2.75 28.38
N THR A 634 18.77 2.90 29.39
CA THR A 634 19.64 4.06 29.58
C THR A 634 21.07 3.71 29.22
N LYS A 635 21.63 4.42 28.23
CA LYS A 635 23.07 4.46 27.98
C LYS A 635 23.75 5.49 28.88
N THR A 636 25.04 5.30 29.11
CA THR A 636 25.87 6.17 29.94
C THR A 636 26.97 6.85 29.13
N THR A 637 27.38 8.04 29.55
CA THR A 637 28.60 8.71 29.07
C THR A 637 29.37 9.24 30.28
N VAL A 638 30.69 9.08 30.30
CA VAL A 638 31.50 9.54 31.44
C VAL A 638 31.93 10.97 31.25
N LYS A 639 31.72 11.81 32.27
CA LYS A 639 32.19 13.20 32.27
C LYS A 639 33.72 13.25 32.18
N PRO A 640 34.33 14.00 31.25
CA PRO A 640 35.78 14.07 31.14
C PRO A 640 36.41 14.74 32.37
N VAL A 641 37.31 14.01 33.03
CA VAL A 641 38.10 14.50 34.17
C VAL A 641 39.27 15.36 33.69
N LYS A 642 39.53 16.47 34.39
CA LYS A 642 40.68 17.35 34.17
C LYS A 642 41.63 17.25 35.37
N THR A 643 42.85 16.78 35.15
CA THR A 643 43.90 16.77 36.18
C THR A 643 44.57 18.14 36.29
N GLU A 644 44.97 18.52 37.50
CA GLU A 644 45.79 19.72 37.72
C GLU A 644 47.28 19.39 37.47
N PRO A 645 48.08 20.28 36.84
CA PRO A 645 49.51 20.08 36.73
C PRO A 645 50.16 20.11 38.13
N VAL A 646 50.91 19.06 38.47
CA VAL A 646 51.63 18.97 39.75
C VAL A 646 53.02 19.57 39.58
N SER A 647 53.31 20.64 40.32
CA SER A 647 54.64 21.22 40.44
C SER A 647 55.21 21.12 41.84
N ALA A 648 56.54 21.19 41.94
CA ALA A 648 57.27 21.31 43.20
C ALA A 648 58.49 22.21 42.99
N GLU A 649 58.68 23.20 43.85
CA GLU A 649 59.90 24.01 43.86
C GLU A 649 60.84 23.48 44.95
N LEU A 650 62.06 23.12 44.55
CA LEU A 650 63.12 22.66 45.45
C LEU A 650 64.37 23.53 45.30
N VAL A 651 65.11 23.73 46.38
CA VAL A 651 66.26 24.63 46.41
C VAL A 651 67.58 23.88 46.64
N LYS A 652 68.48 23.95 45.67
CA LYS A 652 69.87 23.48 45.77
C LYS A 652 70.77 24.56 46.37
N ALA A 653 71.79 24.16 47.14
CA ALA A 653 72.82 25.05 47.69
C ALA A 653 74.11 24.97 46.88
N LYS A 654 74.49 26.05 46.18
CA LYS A 654 75.78 26.09 45.47
C LYS A 654 76.93 26.26 46.45
N ASN A 655 77.91 25.36 46.40
CA ASN A 655 79.21 25.54 47.05
C ASN A 655 79.86 26.87 46.61
N PRO A 656 80.65 27.56 47.46
CA PRO A 656 81.68 28.51 46.97
C PRO A 656 82.73 27.77 46.10
N VAL A 657 83.81 28.42 45.64
CA VAL A 657 84.79 27.82 44.69
C VAL A 657 86.19 27.57 45.31
N LYS A 658 86.82 26.40 45.08
CA LYS A 658 88.22 26.15 45.48
C LYS A 658 89.09 26.73 44.40
N PRO A 659 90.03 27.62 44.71
CA PRO A 659 91.00 28.02 43.74
C PRO A 659 92.08 26.94 43.59
N THR A 660 92.19 26.50 42.35
CA THR A 660 93.31 25.76 41.76
C THR A 660 93.55 26.39 40.40
N LEU A 661 94.80 26.60 39.98
CA LEU A 661 95.08 27.18 38.67
C LEU A 661 95.10 26.09 37.60
N ALA A 662 93.92 25.64 37.17
CA ALA A 662 93.81 24.73 36.03
C ALA A 662 93.89 25.49 34.71
N LEU A 663 94.66 24.98 33.75
CA LEU A 663 94.73 25.46 32.37
C LEU A 663 94.35 24.32 31.42
N LYS A 664 93.75 24.58 30.25
CA LYS A 664 93.11 23.52 29.44
C LYS A 664 93.33 23.61 27.93
N THR A 665 94.00 22.62 27.34
CA THR A 665 93.89 22.40 25.88
C THR A 665 92.56 21.71 25.57
N LEU A 666 92.18 21.62 24.30
CA LEU A 666 90.86 21.19 23.83
C LEU A 666 90.99 20.22 22.65
N SER A 667 90.19 19.16 22.65
CA SER A 667 90.16 18.18 21.55
C SER A 667 89.44 18.69 20.30
N GLU A 668 89.76 18.15 19.13
CA GLU A 668 88.97 18.34 17.90
C GLU A 668 87.52 17.86 18.07
N THR A 669 86.57 18.54 17.43
CA THR A 669 85.15 18.19 17.50
C THR A 669 84.72 17.26 16.35
N LYS A 670 83.44 16.83 16.36
CA LYS A 670 82.78 16.00 15.33
C LYS A 670 81.53 16.70 14.81
N ASN A 671 81.02 16.28 13.66
CA ASN A 671 79.74 16.74 13.13
C ASN A 671 78.70 15.60 13.20
N GLN A 672 77.57 15.85 13.87
CA GLN A 672 76.51 14.85 14.02
C GLN A 672 75.60 14.85 12.81
N LYS A 673 75.44 13.68 12.18
CA LYS A 673 74.41 13.45 11.15
C LYS A 673 73.13 12.92 11.79
N LEU A 674 72.07 13.72 11.73
CA LEU A 674 70.72 13.34 12.13
C LEU A 674 70.10 12.39 11.08
N SER A 675 69.08 11.64 11.47
CA SER A 675 68.33 10.76 10.58
C SER A 675 66.83 11.08 10.64
N ALA A 676 66.15 10.98 9.50
CA ALA A 676 64.70 11.19 9.39
C ALA A 676 64.09 10.19 8.39
N SER A 677 62.77 9.97 8.47
CA SER A 677 62.05 9.11 7.53
C SER A 677 60.74 9.73 7.08
N TYR A 678 60.30 9.34 5.88
CA TYR A 678 59.02 9.76 5.29
C TYR A 678 58.34 8.60 4.55
N HIS A 679 57.07 8.78 4.15
CA HIS A 679 56.32 7.86 3.30
C HIS A 679 55.42 8.61 2.32
N GLY A 680 55.30 8.08 1.10
CA GLY A 680 54.27 8.49 0.15
C GLY A 680 52.91 7.84 0.43
N TYR A 681 51.86 8.36 -0.21
CA TYR A 681 50.50 7.84 -0.15
C TYR A 681 49.96 7.39 -1.51
N LYS A 682 49.10 6.37 -1.50
CA LYS A 682 48.23 6.00 -2.62
C LYS A 682 46.77 5.87 -2.17
N LEU A 683 45.85 6.26 -3.05
CA LEU A 683 44.40 6.24 -2.84
C LEU A 683 43.68 5.87 -4.13
N GLN A 684 42.61 5.08 -4.03
CA GLN A 684 41.76 4.66 -5.14
C GLN A 684 40.35 5.23 -4.98
N TYR A 685 39.64 5.39 -6.11
CA TYR A 685 38.26 5.89 -6.14
C TYR A 685 37.37 5.05 -7.05
N LYS A 686 36.19 4.67 -6.55
CA LYS A 686 35.21 3.79 -7.22
C LYS A 686 33.79 4.40 -7.12
N PRO A 687 33.51 5.50 -7.86
CA PRO A 687 32.29 6.29 -7.70
C PRO A 687 31.01 5.53 -8.08
N VAL A 688 30.03 5.51 -7.17
CA VAL A 688 28.72 4.89 -7.42
C VAL A 688 27.72 5.86 -8.07
N VAL A 689 26.82 5.33 -8.91
CA VAL A 689 25.76 6.10 -9.59
C VAL A 689 24.38 5.54 -9.26
N THR A 690 23.33 6.36 -9.36
CA THR A 690 21.95 5.96 -9.05
C THR A 690 20.99 6.34 -10.17
N LYS A 691 19.90 5.59 -10.27
CA LYS A 691 18.77 5.87 -11.17
C LYS A 691 17.54 6.11 -10.29
N SER A 692 16.72 7.08 -10.66
CA SER A 692 15.38 7.27 -10.08
C SER A 692 14.34 7.22 -11.18
N VAL A 693 13.14 6.74 -10.86
CA VAL A 693 11.97 6.85 -11.72
C VAL A 693 10.85 7.57 -11.00
N ALA A 694 10.19 8.48 -11.71
CA ALA A 694 9.07 9.24 -11.21
C ALA A 694 8.01 9.46 -12.31
N ASP A 695 6.81 9.88 -11.91
CA ASP A 695 5.82 10.43 -12.83
C ASP A 695 6.07 11.93 -13.11
N THR A 696 5.16 12.55 -13.87
CA THR A 696 5.23 13.98 -14.21
C THR A 696 5.12 14.91 -13.00
N ASP A 697 4.56 14.44 -11.90
CA ASP A 697 4.35 15.22 -10.68
C ASP A 697 5.56 15.05 -9.74
N LYS A 698 6.60 14.36 -10.22
CA LYS A 698 7.84 13.99 -9.50
C LYS A 698 7.61 13.00 -8.35
N THR A 699 6.47 12.31 -8.34
CA THR A 699 6.20 11.22 -7.39
C THR A 699 7.05 10.01 -7.77
N ASN A 700 7.78 9.43 -6.81
CA ASN A 700 8.58 8.23 -7.03
C ASN A 700 7.68 7.03 -7.37
N THR A 701 7.85 6.47 -8.58
CA THR A 701 7.06 5.33 -9.07
C THR A 701 7.83 4.00 -9.01
N ASN A 702 9.03 3.98 -8.42
CA ASN A 702 9.86 2.77 -8.34
C ASN A 702 9.17 1.66 -7.53
N GLY A 703 8.99 0.49 -8.14
CA GLY A 703 8.27 -0.65 -7.57
C GLY A 703 6.75 -0.53 -7.62
N GLN A 704 6.20 0.55 -8.18
CA GLN A 704 4.77 0.85 -8.16
C GLN A 704 4.06 0.51 -9.48
N THR A 705 2.75 0.34 -9.40
CA THR A 705 1.87 0.21 -10.57
C THR A 705 1.46 1.59 -11.07
N VAL A 706 1.68 1.89 -12.34
CA VAL A 706 1.32 3.15 -13.02
C VAL A 706 0.32 2.90 -14.14
N ALA A 707 -0.46 3.92 -14.52
CA ALA A 707 -1.40 3.79 -15.63
C ALA A 707 -0.69 3.55 -16.98
N LYS A 708 -1.26 2.69 -17.83
CA LYS A 708 -0.81 2.48 -19.21
C LYS A 708 -0.84 3.80 -19.98
N ASN A 709 0.18 4.02 -20.82
CA ASN A 709 0.42 5.26 -21.56
C ASN A 709 0.54 6.53 -20.69
N ALA A 710 0.78 6.42 -19.38
CA ALA A 710 1.18 7.55 -18.54
C ALA A 710 2.64 7.91 -18.75
N THR A 711 2.94 9.21 -18.78
CA THR A 711 4.33 9.69 -18.92
C THR A 711 5.11 9.42 -17.63
N GLN A 712 6.32 8.90 -17.78
CA GLN A 712 7.27 8.57 -16.72
C GLN A 712 8.64 9.19 -17.05
N LEU A 713 9.46 9.41 -16.02
CA LEU A 713 10.73 10.12 -16.07
C LEU A 713 11.83 9.26 -15.43
N TYR A 714 12.87 8.88 -16.17
CA TYR A 714 14.10 8.29 -15.62
C TYR A 714 15.19 9.35 -15.47
N THR A 715 15.71 9.57 -14.26
CA THR A 715 16.82 10.51 -14.01
C THR A 715 18.13 9.75 -13.76
N LEU A 716 19.20 10.16 -14.46
CA LEU A 716 20.47 9.43 -14.52
C LEU A 716 21.54 10.09 -13.63
N ASN A 717 21.40 9.94 -12.32
CA ASN A 717 22.18 10.65 -11.30
C ASN A 717 23.63 10.11 -11.14
N HIS A 718 24.61 10.93 -11.48
CA HIS A 718 26.02 10.52 -11.62
C HIS A 718 27.00 11.43 -10.83
N ASP A 719 26.52 12.14 -9.81
CA ASP A 719 27.29 13.19 -9.11
C ASP A 719 28.65 12.75 -8.54
N ASN A 720 28.76 11.52 -8.04
CA ASN A 720 30.03 11.01 -7.51
C ASN A 720 31.14 10.96 -8.56
N ILE A 721 30.80 10.80 -9.84
CA ILE A 721 31.77 10.74 -10.94
C ILE A 721 32.69 11.98 -10.93
N TYR A 722 32.12 13.17 -10.69
CA TYR A 722 32.84 14.45 -10.76
C TYR A 722 33.99 14.61 -9.76
N ALA A 723 34.07 13.80 -8.69
CA ALA A 723 35.02 14.00 -7.60
C ALA A 723 36.49 13.67 -7.96
N ASN A 724 36.72 12.97 -9.08
CA ASN A 724 38.06 12.62 -9.59
C ASN A 724 38.24 12.92 -11.10
N LEU A 725 37.33 13.69 -11.72
CA LEU A 725 37.44 14.06 -13.13
C LEU A 725 38.49 15.15 -13.37
N LYS A 726 39.22 15.01 -14.48
CA LYS A 726 40.13 16.01 -15.04
C LYS A 726 39.44 16.76 -16.17
N LYS A 727 39.77 18.05 -16.34
CA LYS A 727 39.25 18.87 -17.43
C LYS A 727 39.70 18.26 -18.77
N GLY A 728 38.73 17.85 -19.60
CA GLY A 728 38.98 17.10 -20.83
C GLY A 728 38.49 15.64 -20.80
N ASP A 729 38.25 15.05 -19.62
CA ASP A 729 37.69 13.70 -19.50
C ASP A 729 36.30 13.63 -20.18
N LYS A 730 36.04 12.50 -20.88
CA LYS A 730 34.75 12.24 -21.53
C LYS A 730 33.86 11.42 -20.61
N ILE A 731 32.66 11.93 -20.35
CA ILE A 731 31.57 11.22 -19.66
C ILE A 731 30.63 10.67 -20.71
N THR A 732 30.33 9.37 -20.66
CA THR A 732 29.33 8.72 -21.53
C THR A 732 28.33 7.97 -20.66
N ILE A 733 27.03 8.21 -20.84
CA ILE A 733 25.94 7.54 -20.13
C ILE A 733 25.11 6.77 -21.15
N ILE A 734 24.95 5.46 -20.96
CA ILE A 734 24.22 4.57 -21.88
C ILE A 734 23.03 3.95 -21.14
N ASP A 735 21.84 4.08 -21.72
CA ASP A 735 20.56 3.70 -21.11
C ASP A 735 19.71 2.89 -22.12
N PRO A 736 19.83 1.55 -22.12
CA PRO A 736 18.96 0.67 -22.89
C PRO A 736 17.58 0.57 -22.21
N LEU A 737 16.53 1.02 -22.87
CA LEU A 737 15.17 1.00 -22.33
C LEU A 737 14.51 -0.38 -22.50
N GLU A 738 13.66 -0.76 -21.55
CA GLU A 738 12.93 -2.03 -21.61
C GLU A 738 11.92 -2.09 -22.77
N ALA A 739 11.62 -3.29 -23.25
CA ALA A 739 10.64 -3.51 -24.31
C ALA A 739 9.27 -2.93 -23.92
N GLY A 740 8.72 -2.07 -24.77
CA GLY A 740 7.47 -1.34 -24.52
C GLY A 740 7.60 -0.08 -23.66
N ALA A 741 8.79 0.27 -23.17
CA ALA A 741 9.08 1.62 -22.70
C ALA A 741 9.35 2.51 -23.92
N VAL A 742 8.33 3.24 -24.38
CA VAL A 742 8.41 4.10 -25.57
C VAL A 742 8.86 5.50 -25.17
N PRO A 743 10.02 6.00 -25.62
CA PRO A 743 10.54 7.30 -25.21
C PRO A 743 10.00 8.48 -26.04
N ASP A 744 9.94 9.65 -25.42
CA ASP A 744 9.75 10.93 -26.10
C ASP A 744 11.12 11.52 -26.48
N VAL A 745 11.58 11.15 -27.68
CA VAL A 745 12.93 11.48 -28.18
C VAL A 745 13.13 12.99 -28.33
N ALA A 746 12.09 13.72 -28.74
CA ALA A 746 12.18 15.17 -28.92
C ALA A 746 12.34 15.89 -27.56
N VAL A 747 11.50 15.54 -26.58
CA VAL A 747 11.55 16.15 -25.23
C VAL A 747 12.86 15.81 -24.53
N THR A 748 13.28 14.54 -24.53
CA THR A 748 14.53 14.13 -23.87
C THR A 748 15.77 14.73 -24.53
N LYS A 749 15.82 14.80 -25.87
CA LYS A 749 16.92 15.44 -26.58
C LYS A 749 17.03 16.92 -26.21
N ALA A 750 15.94 17.69 -26.33
CA ALA A 750 15.94 19.12 -26.02
C ALA A 750 16.32 19.42 -24.56
N ALA A 751 15.83 18.62 -23.61
CA ALA A 751 16.14 18.79 -22.19
C ALA A 751 17.63 18.52 -21.88
N ALA A 752 18.20 17.45 -22.43
CA ALA A 752 19.60 17.07 -22.18
C ALA A 752 20.60 17.95 -22.95
N GLU A 753 20.29 18.39 -24.18
CA GLU A 753 21.11 19.38 -24.90
C GLU A 753 21.17 20.72 -24.17
N LYS A 754 20.05 21.19 -23.61
CA LYS A 754 20.00 22.38 -22.74
C LYS A 754 20.85 22.22 -21.47
N ALA A 755 20.96 21.00 -20.93
CA ALA A 755 21.83 20.66 -19.81
C ALA A 755 23.32 20.43 -20.20
N GLY A 756 23.68 20.60 -21.48
CA GLY A 756 25.06 20.51 -21.98
C GLY A 756 25.50 19.12 -22.46
N TRP A 757 24.56 18.19 -22.68
CA TRP A 757 24.85 16.84 -23.19
C TRP A 757 24.65 16.74 -24.70
N GLY A 758 25.57 16.08 -25.41
CA GLY A 758 25.29 15.54 -26.74
C GLY A 758 24.47 14.26 -26.62
N VAL A 759 23.33 14.18 -27.33
CA VAL A 759 22.35 13.10 -27.19
C VAL A 759 22.21 12.30 -28.49
N ALA A 760 22.31 10.98 -28.40
CA ALA A 760 21.95 10.05 -29.46
C ALA A 760 20.92 9.03 -28.95
N TYR A 761 20.01 8.62 -29.82
CA TYR A 761 19.02 7.57 -29.56
C TYR A 761 19.01 6.57 -30.72
N ASP A 762 19.29 5.30 -30.42
CA ASP A 762 19.23 4.19 -31.36
C ASP A 762 17.84 3.54 -31.26
N ALA A 763 16.97 3.83 -32.22
CA ALA A 763 15.61 3.29 -32.28
C ALA A 763 15.56 1.78 -32.53
N GLY A 764 16.59 1.20 -33.17
CA GLY A 764 16.67 -0.25 -33.40
C GLY A 764 17.05 -1.02 -32.13
N LYS A 765 17.76 -0.37 -31.20
CA LYS A 765 18.11 -0.93 -29.88
C LYS A 765 17.25 -0.41 -28.72
N ASN A 766 16.39 0.58 -28.94
CA ASN A 766 15.69 1.33 -27.88
C ASN A 766 16.66 1.89 -26.82
N THR A 767 17.79 2.46 -27.25
CA THR A 767 18.91 2.83 -26.36
C THR A 767 19.29 4.30 -26.51
N TYR A 768 19.38 5.01 -25.39
CA TYR A 768 19.99 6.35 -25.32
C TYR A 768 21.49 6.29 -25.06
N THR A 769 22.21 7.27 -25.61
CA THR A 769 23.60 7.57 -25.28
C THR A 769 23.75 9.09 -25.09
N PHE A 770 24.10 9.51 -23.88
CA PHE A 770 24.44 10.89 -23.54
C PHE A 770 25.96 11.02 -23.45
N THR A 771 26.53 12.08 -24.01
CA THR A 771 27.98 12.34 -23.97
C THR A 771 28.30 13.77 -23.60
N ALA A 772 29.34 13.97 -22.80
CA ALA A 772 29.86 15.28 -22.46
C ALA A 772 31.38 15.24 -22.27
N THR A 773 32.06 16.36 -22.49
CA THR A 773 33.46 16.57 -22.12
C THR A 773 33.52 17.48 -20.90
N TYR A 774 34.08 17.00 -19.79
CA TYR A 774 34.11 17.78 -18.56
C TYR A 774 34.96 19.04 -18.70
N LYS A 775 34.32 20.21 -18.54
CA LYS A 775 34.99 21.53 -18.66
C LYS A 775 35.39 22.14 -17.31
N GLY A 776 35.13 21.45 -16.19
CA GLY A 776 35.35 21.95 -14.82
C GLY A 776 34.07 22.39 -14.08
N LYS A 777 32.90 22.27 -14.70
CA LYS A 777 31.58 22.49 -14.09
C LYS A 777 30.76 21.21 -14.20
N ARG A 778 29.99 20.88 -13.15
CA ARG A 778 29.04 19.76 -13.16
C ARG A 778 27.89 20.05 -14.14
N LEU A 779 27.42 19.02 -14.84
CA LEU A 779 26.20 19.07 -15.65
C LEU A 779 25.05 18.42 -14.88
N ASP A 780 23.83 18.90 -15.11
CA ASP A 780 22.63 18.29 -14.53
C ASP A 780 22.42 16.87 -15.10
N ALA A 781 21.79 16.00 -14.31
CA ALA A 781 21.51 14.62 -14.70
C ALA A 781 20.55 14.57 -15.90
N PRO A 782 20.86 13.81 -16.98
CA PRO A 782 19.90 13.58 -18.06
C PRO A 782 18.59 12.96 -17.55
N VAL A 783 17.48 13.36 -18.19
CA VAL A 783 16.14 12.85 -17.90
C VAL A 783 15.52 12.25 -19.16
N ILE A 784 15.24 10.94 -19.12
CA ILE A 784 14.52 10.24 -20.19
C ILE A 784 13.02 10.28 -19.89
N THR A 785 12.25 10.87 -20.78
CA THR A 785 10.78 10.89 -20.76
C THR A 785 10.27 9.70 -21.58
N TRP A 786 9.37 8.89 -21.02
CA TRP A 786 8.89 7.67 -21.68
C TRP A 786 7.47 7.26 -21.22
N LYS A 787 6.87 6.26 -21.88
CA LYS A 787 5.53 5.73 -21.59
C LYS A 787 5.51 4.19 -21.63
N PRO A 788 4.84 3.50 -20.69
CA PRO A 788 4.61 2.06 -20.73
C PRO A 788 3.37 1.72 -21.57
N ILE A 789 3.52 0.94 -22.64
CA ILE A 789 2.42 0.70 -23.61
C ILE A 789 1.59 -0.58 -23.38
N TYR A 790 2.13 -1.58 -22.70
CA TYR A 790 1.43 -2.84 -22.41
C TYR A 790 0.65 -2.75 -21.09
N ASP A 791 -0.55 -3.33 -21.05
CA ASP A 791 -1.22 -3.69 -19.80
C ASP A 791 -0.48 -4.88 -19.14
N LYS A 792 -0.52 -5.01 -17.81
CA LYS A 792 0.16 -6.07 -17.03
C LYS A 792 1.69 -6.13 -17.27
N GLY A 793 2.26 -5.07 -17.83
CA GLY A 793 3.67 -4.93 -18.16
C GLY A 793 4.55 -4.75 -16.93
N PHE A 794 5.83 -5.05 -17.11
CA PHE A 794 6.90 -4.90 -16.14
C PHE A 794 8.08 -4.19 -16.80
N TYR A 795 8.42 -3.02 -16.31
CA TYR A 795 9.42 -2.15 -16.91
C TYR A 795 10.55 -1.94 -15.92
N ASP A 796 11.59 -2.76 -16.00
CA ASP A 796 12.82 -2.58 -15.25
C ASP A 796 13.87 -1.85 -16.09
N ASN A 797 14.67 -0.97 -15.50
CA ASN A 797 15.69 -0.26 -16.27
C ASN A 797 16.97 -0.01 -15.45
N THR A 798 18.12 -0.32 -16.05
CA THR A 798 19.46 -0.10 -15.50
C THR A 798 20.32 0.64 -16.52
N TYR A 799 20.96 1.75 -16.12
CA TYR A 799 21.89 2.48 -17.00
C TYR A 799 23.34 2.32 -16.55
N LYS A 800 24.25 2.74 -17.42
CA LYS A 800 25.70 2.63 -17.24
C LYS A 800 26.39 3.96 -17.50
N VAL A 801 27.40 4.30 -16.69
CA VAL A 801 28.34 5.41 -16.95
C VAL A 801 29.70 4.84 -17.30
N LEU A 802 30.32 5.41 -18.33
CA LEU A 802 31.71 5.19 -18.72
C LEU A 802 32.48 6.52 -18.61
N VAL A 803 33.62 6.46 -17.93
CA VAL A 803 34.61 7.54 -17.85
C VAL A 803 35.99 6.92 -17.95
N ASN A 804 36.75 7.28 -18.99
CA ASN A 804 38.07 6.70 -19.26
C ASN A 804 37.97 5.15 -19.24
N ASN A 805 38.74 4.46 -18.41
CA ASN A 805 38.68 2.99 -18.28
C ASN A 805 37.72 2.49 -17.18
N TYR A 806 36.91 3.38 -16.59
CA TYR A 806 35.99 3.06 -15.51
C TYR A 806 34.54 2.95 -15.99
N GLU A 807 33.89 1.84 -15.66
CA GLU A 807 32.50 1.56 -15.99
C GLU A 807 31.72 1.19 -14.72
N VAL A 808 30.55 1.82 -14.52
CA VAL A 808 29.66 1.61 -13.37
C VAL A 808 28.21 1.56 -13.80
N PHE A 809 27.46 0.64 -13.20
CA PHE A 809 26.03 0.45 -13.44
C PHE A 809 25.21 1.04 -12.31
N SER A 810 24.08 1.67 -12.64
CA SER A 810 23.09 2.08 -11.65
C SER A 810 22.50 0.86 -10.93
N LYS A 811 21.78 1.09 -9.83
CA LYS A 811 20.77 0.10 -9.41
C LYS A 811 19.61 0.12 -10.42
N THR A 812 18.95 -1.02 -10.57
CA THR A 812 17.73 -1.15 -11.38
C THR A 812 16.56 -0.47 -10.69
N VAL A 813 15.77 0.29 -11.45
CA VAL A 813 14.42 0.76 -11.04
C VAL A 813 13.36 -0.05 -11.76
N THR A 814 12.15 -0.15 -11.21
CA THR A 814 11.06 -0.96 -11.79
C THR A 814 9.73 -0.20 -11.78
N ASN A 815 8.86 -0.49 -12.75
CA ASN A 815 7.46 -0.06 -12.78
C ASN A 815 6.57 -1.22 -13.26
N TYR A 816 5.29 -1.18 -12.92
CA TYR A 816 4.27 -2.12 -13.39
C TYR A 816 3.11 -1.37 -14.04
N THR A 817 2.32 -2.02 -14.89
CA THR A 817 0.99 -1.52 -15.31
C THR A 817 -0.12 -2.47 -14.83
N PRO A 818 -1.35 -1.97 -14.61
CA PRO A 818 -2.47 -2.81 -14.18
C PRO A 818 -2.86 -3.82 -15.25
N LYS A 819 -3.59 -4.87 -14.85
CA LYS A 819 -4.26 -5.78 -15.80
C LYS A 819 -5.29 -5.02 -16.64
N PRO A 820 -5.61 -5.44 -17.88
CA PRO A 820 -6.68 -4.81 -18.64
C PRO A 820 -8.03 -5.01 -17.93
N PRO A 821 -8.86 -3.96 -17.79
CA PRO A 821 -10.27 -4.05 -17.43
C PRO A 821 -11.06 -5.03 -18.29
N LYS A 822 -12.13 -5.57 -17.69
CA LYS A 822 -13.11 -6.44 -18.35
C LYS A 822 -14.53 -5.89 -18.19
N PRO A 823 -14.90 -4.82 -18.92
CA PRO A 823 -16.28 -4.36 -18.96
C PRO A 823 -17.21 -5.46 -19.50
N VAL A 824 -18.48 -5.40 -19.14
CA VAL A 824 -19.50 -6.42 -19.48
C VAL A 824 -20.74 -5.73 -20.04
N LYS A 825 -21.32 -6.30 -21.10
CA LYS A 825 -22.65 -5.92 -21.59
C LYS A 825 -23.63 -7.06 -21.35
N ALA A 826 -24.86 -6.72 -21.00
CA ALA A 826 -26.00 -7.64 -20.92
C ALA A 826 -27.20 -7.05 -21.68
N VAL A 827 -28.15 -7.89 -22.07
CA VAL A 827 -29.44 -7.46 -22.63
C VAL A 827 -30.54 -8.09 -21.78
N LEU A 828 -31.40 -7.26 -21.21
CA LEU A 828 -32.36 -7.68 -20.19
C LEU A 828 -33.79 -7.63 -20.71
N ASP A 829 -34.60 -8.59 -20.28
CA ASP A 829 -36.06 -8.54 -20.46
C ASP A 829 -36.72 -7.55 -19.48
N ARG A 830 -38.04 -7.41 -19.58
CA ARG A 830 -38.86 -6.57 -18.67
C ARG A 830 -38.77 -6.97 -17.19
N SER A 831 -38.39 -8.20 -16.88
CA SER A 831 -38.22 -8.75 -15.53
C SER A 831 -36.80 -8.58 -15.02
N GLY A 832 -35.89 -8.00 -15.82
CA GLY A 832 -34.49 -7.77 -15.49
C GLY A 832 -33.59 -9.00 -15.64
N LYS A 833 -34.07 -10.10 -16.27
CA LYS A 833 -33.26 -11.30 -16.53
C LYS A 833 -32.43 -11.10 -17.81
N ASP A 834 -31.20 -11.62 -17.82
CA ASP A 834 -30.32 -11.57 -18.99
C ASP A 834 -30.77 -12.57 -20.06
N ILE A 835 -31.09 -12.06 -21.23
CA ILE A 835 -31.60 -12.76 -22.42
C ILE A 835 -30.59 -12.72 -23.57
N ASN A 836 -29.29 -12.60 -23.27
CA ASN A 836 -28.24 -12.62 -24.29
C ASN A 836 -28.22 -13.94 -25.09
N GLY A 837 -28.42 -13.80 -26.41
CA GLY A 837 -28.51 -14.90 -27.36
C GLY A 837 -29.86 -15.64 -27.32
N ALA A 838 -30.90 -14.98 -26.83
CA ALA A 838 -32.30 -15.43 -26.90
C ALA A 838 -33.05 -14.81 -28.09
N THR A 839 -34.25 -15.33 -28.34
CA THR A 839 -35.31 -14.64 -29.10
C THR A 839 -36.25 -13.93 -28.13
N THR A 840 -36.65 -12.68 -28.40
CA THR A 840 -37.61 -11.94 -27.55
C THR A 840 -38.89 -11.62 -28.31
N PHE A 841 -40.04 -12.00 -27.74
CA PHE A 841 -41.35 -11.57 -28.24
C PHE A 841 -41.66 -10.13 -27.80
N ASP A 842 -41.35 -9.77 -26.54
CA ASP A 842 -41.39 -8.37 -26.13
C ASP A 842 -40.25 -7.61 -26.81
N ARG A 843 -40.59 -6.68 -27.71
CA ARG A 843 -39.63 -5.81 -28.40
C ARG A 843 -39.00 -4.76 -27.48
N ASN A 844 -39.44 -4.62 -26.23
CA ASN A 844 -38.87 -3.69 -25.26
C ASN A 844 -37.84 -4.44 -24.39
N VAL A 845 -36.56 -4.11 -24.57
CA VAL A 845 -35.43 -4.70 -23.84
C VAL A 845 -34.63 -3.62 -23.12
N THR A 846 -33.69 -3.98 -22.25
CA THR A 846 -32.74 -3.02 -21.66
C THR A 846 -31.30 -3.47 -21.91
N PHE A 847 -30.52 -2.70 -22.65
CA PHE A 847 -29.07 -2.94 -22.73
C PHE A 847 -28.40 -2.40 -21.46
N ARG A 848 -27.75 -3.29 -20.71
CA ARG A 848 -27.03 -2.94 -19.47
C ARG A 848 -25.52 -2.96 -19.72
N LEU A 849 -24.90 -1.78 -19.66
CA LEU A 849 -23.47 -1.57 -19.80
C LEU A 849 -22.82 -1.52 -18.41
N MET A 850 -21.67 -2.18 -18.23
CA MET A 850 -21.03 -2.30 -16.92
C MET A 850 -19.52 -2.13 -17.03
N THR A 851 -18.94 -1.21 -16.25
CA THR A 851 -17.48 -1.02 -16.18
C THR A 851 -16.80 -1.96 -15.19
N ASP A 852 -15.50 -2.18 -15.37
CA ASP A 852 -14.60 -2.84 -14.43
C ASP A 852 -13.45 -1.92 -14.06
N TYR A 853 -13.39 -1.48 -12.79
CA TYR A 853 -12.30 -0.68 -12.26
C TYR A 853 -11.40 -1.45 -11.29
N SER A 854 -11.61 -2.77 -11.16
CA SER A 854 -10.87 -3.61 -10.21
C SER A 854 -9.34 -3.61 -10.39
N PRO A 855 -8.77 -3.45 -11.61
CA PRO A 855 -7.32 -3.35 -11.78
C PRO A 855 -6.70 -2.07 -11.21
N TYR A 856 -7.48 -0.99 -10.99
CA TYR A 856 -6.94 0.34 -10.73
C TYR A 856 -6.78 0.71 -9.25
N THR A 857 -7.25 -0.13 -8.32
CA THR A 857 -7.18 0.10 -6.87
C THR A 857 -5.80 0.47 -6.34
N LYS A 858 -4.73 -0.09 -6.93
CA LYS A 858 -3.32 0.17 -6.58
C LYS A 858 -2.56 0.98 -7.63
N THR A 859 -3.23 1.49 -8.65
CA THR A 859 -2.59 2.27 -9.72
C THR A 859 -2.31 3.69 -9.25
N LEU A 860 -1.06 4.12 -9.35
CA LEU A 860 -0.66 5.52 -9.26
C LEU A 860 -0.84 6.18 -10.64
N ALA A 861 -1.37 7.39 -10.63
CA ALA A 861 -1.56 8.20 -11.82
C ALA A 861 -1.27 9.66 -11.46
N SER A 862 -0.46 10.32 -12.27
CA SER A 862 -0.17 11.74 -12.12
C SER A 862 -1.35 12.60 -12.56
N ALA A 863 -1.34 13.89 -12.23
CA ALA A 863 -2.31 14.87 -12.71
C ALA A 863 -2.40 14.89 -14.25
N GLN A 864 -1.29 14.67 -14.97
CA GLN A 864 -1.32 14.53 -16.44
C GLN A 864 -2.06 13.25 -16.88
N ALA A 865 -1.88 12.12 -16.19
CA ALA A 865 -2.56 10.87 -16.53
C ALA A 865 -4.06 10.93 -16.19
N ILE A 866 -4.40 11.46 -15.02
CA ILE A 866 -5.78 11.66 -14.54
C ILE A 866 -6.52 12.73 -15.37
N GLY A 867 -5.80 13.73 -15.91
CA GLY A 867 -6.36 14.75 -16.80
C GLY A 867 -6.75 14.24 -18.18
N LYS A 868 -6.41 12.99 -18.53
CA LYS A 868 -6.99 12.31 -19.69
C LYS A 868 -8.41 11.84 -19.34
N LYS A 869 -9.35 12.08 -20.25
CA LYS A 869 -10.76 11.78 -20.04
C LYS A 869 -11.03 10.30 -19.76
N PHE A 870 -12.00 10.06 -18.89
CA PHE A 870 -12.66 8.78 -18.69
C PHE A 870 -13.99 8.76 -19.43
N GLY A 871 -14.37 7.61 -19.98
CA GLY A 871 -15.64 7.49 -20.68
C GLY A 871 -16.13 6.06 -20.88
N ILE A 872 -17.38 5.97 -21.28
CA ILE A 872 -18.07 4.74 -21.65
C ILE A 872 -18.64 4.99 -23.04
N PHE A 873 -18.31 4.14 -24.00
CA PHE A 873 -18.65 4.29 -25.41
C PHE A 873 -19.41 3.05 -25.90
N ASP A 874 -20.44 3.27 -26.71
CA ASP A 874 -21.37 2.27 -27.21
C ASP A 874 -21.56 2.46 -28.73
N ASP A 875 -20.90 1.62 -29.54
CA ASP A 875 -21.05 1.55 -31.01
C ASP A 875 -22.32 0.72 -31.27
N VAL A 876 -23.44 1.36 -31.55
CA VAL A 876 -24.72 0.65 -31.72
C VAL A 876 -24.94 0.26 -33.17
N GLN A 877 -25.66 -0.82 -33.41
CA GLN A 877 -26.07 -1.19 -34.76
C GLN A 877 -27.11 -0.20 -35.30
N ASP A 878 -26.71 0.63 -36.28
CA ASP A 878 -27.54 1.64 -36.96
C ASP A 878 -28.99 1.18 -37.16
N LYS A 879 -29.94 1.93 -36.57
CA LYS A 879 -31.39 1.72 -36.72
C LYS A 879 -31.94 0.36 -36.24
N ALA A 880 -31.15 -0.46 -35.56
CA ALA A 880 -31.62 -1.76 -35.05
C ALA A 880 -32.58 -1.64 -33.85
N PHE A 881 -32.46 -0.55 -33.09
CA PHE A 881 -33.32 -0.21 -31.96
C PHE A 881 -33.38 1.29 -31.70
N THR A 882 -34.33 1.75 -30.89
CA THR A 882 -34.39 3.13 -30.37
C THR A 882 -34.41 3.15 -28.85
N VAL A 883 -33.63 4.05 -28.23
CA VAL A 883 -33.51 4.16 -26.77
C VAL A 883 -34.51 5.17 -26.20
N ASP A 884 -35.15 4.83 -25.09
CA ASP A 884 -35.96 5.78 -24.31
C ASP A 884 -35.06 6.60 -23.38
N HIS A 885 -34.64 7.78 -23.86
CA HIS A 885 -33.75 8.68 -23.14
C HIS A 885 -34.25 9.09 -21.75
N SER A 886 -35.58 9.12 -21.55
CA SER A 886 -36.18 9.49 -20.26
C SER A 886 -35.95 8.43 -19.19
N LYS A 887 -35.81 7.16 -19.59
CA LYS A 887 -35.63 6.01 -18.70
C LYS A 887 -34.17 5.56 -18.53
N ILE A 888 -33.20 6.23 -19.17
CA ILE A 888 -31.77 5.92 -18.98
C ILE A 888 -31.38 6.15 -17.51
N LYS A 889 -30.89 5.11 -16.85
CA LYS A 889 -30.34 5.15 -15.49
C LYS A 889 -28.83 4.95 -15.55
N VAL A 890 -28.09 5.74 -14.78
CA VAL A 890 -26.63 5.59 -14.62
C VAL A 890 -26.36 5.48 -13.13
N THR A 891 -25.86 4.33 -12.68
CA THR A 891 -25.66 4.05 -11.26
C THR A 891 -24.25 3.60 -10.93
N ALA A 892 -23.77 3.91 -9.73
CA ALA A 892 -22.55 3.33 -9.17
C ALA A 892 -22.71 3.12 -7.67
N ALA A 893 -22.36 1.93 -7.18
CA ALA A 893 -22.57 1.51 -5.78
C ALA A 893 -24.00 1.82 -5.28
N GLY A 894 -25.02 1.47 -6.07
CA GLY A 894 -26.45 1.64 -5.75
C GLY A 894 -27.01 3.06 -5.87
N LYS A 895 -26.17 4.08 -6.09
CA LYS A 895 -26.60 5.49 -6.20
C LYS A 895 -26.68 5.94 -7.66
N ASP A 896 -27.61 6.84 -7.98
CA ASP A 896 -27.60 7.54 -9.27
C ASP A 896 -26.35 8.42 -9.38
N VAL A 897 -25.70 8.37 -10.54
CA VAL A 897 -24.49 9.16 -10.86
C VAL A 897 -24.55 9.72 -12.29
N LYS A 898 -25.76 9.86 -12.87
CA LYS A 898 -25.99 10.37 -14.23
C LYS A 898 -25.38 11.75 -14.44
N ASP A 899 -25.47 12.61 -13.42
CA ASP A 899 -24.94 13.97 -13.45
C ASP A 899 -23.41 14.06 -13.49
N LEU A 900 -22.67 12.97 -13.23
CA LEU A 900 -21.21 12.95 -13.39
C LEU A 900 -20.74 12.96 -14.85
N PHE A 901 -21.64 12.67 -15.79
CA PHE A 901 -21.31 12.48 -17.20
C PHE A 901 -21.98 13.51 -18.10
N ASP A 902 -21.26 13.94 -19.14
CA ASP A 902 -21.88 14.46 -20.35
C ASP A 902 -22.22 13.27 -21.25
N MET A 903 -23.49 13.15 -21.64
CA MET A 903 -23.98 12.10 -22.53
C MET A 903 -24.20 12.65 -23.93
N TYR A 904 -23.61 12.00 -24.92
CA TYR A 904 -23.77 12.29 -26.33
C TYR A 904 -24.42 11.10 -27.03
N HIS A 905 -25.54 11.32 -27.68
CA HIS A 905 -26.13 10.40 -28.65
C HIS A 905 -25.98 11.01 -30.03
N VAL A 906 -25.36 10.28 -30.96
CA VAL A 906 -25.02 10.78 -32.30
C VAL A 906 -25.56 9.80 -33.33
N LEU A 907 -26.47 10.26 -34.19
CA LEU A 907 -27.21 9.41 -35.13
C LEU A 907 -26.46 9.04 -36.42
N SER A 908 -25.36 9.74 -36.74
CA SER A 908 -24.52 9.45 -37.91
C SER A 908 -23.23 10.28 -37.90
N ASP A 909 -22.27 9.94 -38.77
CA ASP A 909 -21.07 10.74 -39.01
C ASP A 909 -21.37 12.22 -39.35
N LYS A 910 -22.48 12.50 -40.05
CA LYS A 910 -22.91 13.87 -40.40
C LYS A 910 -23.44 14.68 -39.20
N GLY A 911 -23.82 14.02 -38.11
CA GLY A 911 -24.31 14.67 -36.88
C GLY A 911 -23.20 15.13 -35.92
N ARG A 912 -21.92 14.90 -36.25
CA ARG A 912 -20.79 15.21 -35.37
C ARG A 912 -20.42 16.68 -35.44
N THR A 913 -20.50 17.37 -34.31
CA THR A 913 -19.94 18.72 -34.14
C THR A 913 -18.43 18.69 -33.97
N ASP A 914 -17.75 19.82 -34.14
CA ASP A 914 -16.30 19.95 -33.86
C ASP A 914 -15.95 19.56 -32.42
N ALA A 915 -16.83 19.85 -31.46
CA ALA A 915 -16.66 19.43 -30.06
C ALA A 915 -16.68 17.90 -29.92
N ILE A 916 -17.61 17.21 -30.59
CA ILE A 916 -17.68 15.74 -30.60
C ILE A 916 -16.47 15.15 -31.32
N ASN A 917 -16.09 15.68 -32.49
CA ASN A 917 -14.89 15.24 -33.22
C ASN A 917 -13.61 15.42 -32.38
N LYS A 918 -13.51 16.51 -31.61
CA LYS A 918 -12.42 16.72 -30.65
C LYS A 918 -12.43 15.70 -29.52
N ILE A 919 -13.59 15.41 -28.92
CA ILE A 919 -13.74 14.40 -27.87
C ILE A 919 -13.37 13.00 -28.38
N LEU A 920 -13.87 12.60 -29.54
CA LEU A 920 -13.54 11.31 -30.18
C LEU A 920 -12.03 11.20 -30.43
N LYS A 921 -11.39 12.26 -30.93
CA LYS A 921 -9.94 12.31 -31.12
C LYS A 921 -9.15 12.25 -29.81
N GLU A 922 -9.59 12.93 -28.75
CA GLU A 922 -8.98 12.88 -27.42
C GLU A 922 -9.10 11.49 -26.77
N LEU A 923 -10.19 10.77 -27.03
CA LEU A 923 -10.45 9.41 -26.55
C LEU A 923 -9.92 8.31 -27.50
N ASN A 924 -9.30 8.67 -28.63
CA ASN A 924 -8.84 7.76 -29.68
C ASN A 924 -9.95 6.82 -30.22
N LEU A 925 -11.14 7.37 -30.44
CA LEU A 925 -12.30 6.70 -31.00
C LEU A 925 -12.53 7.11 -32.47
N ASN A 926 -13.03 6.17 -33.27
CA ASN A 926 -13.44 6.42 -34.66
C ASN A 926 -14.66 5.56 -35.03
N PRO A 927 -15.84 5.86 -34.45
CA PRO A 927 -17.09 5.14 -34.74
C PRO A 927 -17.61 5.43 -36.14
N LYS A 928 -18.58 4.63 -36.60
CA LYS A 928 -19.30 4.82 -37.87
C LYS A 928 -20.79 4.77 -37.58
N GLY A 929 -21.58 5.63 -38.21
CA GLY A 929 -23.03 5.63 -37.96
C GLY A 929 -23.38 6.11 -36.55
N GLU A 930 -24.30 5.39 -35.91
CA GLU A 930 -24.95 5.72 -34.64
C GLU A 930 -24.15 5.26 -33.41
N PHE A 931 -24.02 6.10 -32.38
CA PHE A 931 -23.35 5.72 -31.13
C PHE A 931 -23.83 6.53 -29.91
N PHE A 932 -23.58 5.98 -28.72
CA PHE A 932 -23.65 6.71 -27.46
C PHE A 932 -22.27 6.85 -26.81
N LEU A 933 -22.04 7.97 -26.13
CA LEU A 933 -20.80 8.26 -25.42
C LEU A 933 -21.10 9.02 -24.11
N TRP A 934 -20.66 8.47 -22.99
CA TRP A 934 -20.64 9.14 -21.69
C TRP A 934 -19.21 9.56 -21.36
N VAL A 935 -18.98 10.84 -21.07
CA VAL A 935 -17.67 11.39 -20.71
C VAL A 935 -17.74 11.98 -19.29
N ALA A 936 -16.83 11.59 -18.40
CA ALA A 936 -16.82 12.11 -17.04
C ALA A 936 -16.46 13.61 -17.02
N LYS A 937 -17.34 14.45 -16.47
CA LYS A 937 -17.22 15.92 -16.41
C LYS A 937 -15.97 16.37 -15.66
N ASP A 938 -15.72 15.77 -14.49
CA ASP A 938 -14.47 15.93 -13.73
C ASP A 938 -13.75 14.58 -13.62
N SER A 939 -12.74 14.40 -14.47
CA SER A 939 -11.91 13.19 -14.50
C SER A 939 -11.08 12.99 -13.21
N LYS A 940 -10.77 14.05 -12.46
CA LYS A 940 -10.04 13.95 -11.18
C LYS A 940 -10.95 13.43 -10.08
N SER A 941 -12.09 14.07 -9.85
CA SER A 941 -13.09 13.57 -8.89
C SER A 941 -13.54 12.16 -9.24
N PHE A 942 -13.82 11.89 -10.53
CA PHE A 942 -14.23 10.57 -10.99
C PHE A 942 -13.18 9.49 -10.70
N TYR A 943 -11.89 9.75 -10.98
CA TYR A 943 -10.83 8.80 -10.68
C TYR A 943 -10.72 8.48 -9.18
N TYR A 944 -10.67 9.50 -8.31
CA TYR A 944 -10.47 9.27 -6.86
C TYR A 944 -11.70 8.69 -6.16
N ASN A 945 -12.91 9.01 -6.62
CA ASN A 945 -14.16 8.62 -5.97
C ASN A 945 -14.77 7.31 -6.50
N TYR A 946 -14.47 6.94 -7.76
CA TYR A 946 -15.05 5.77 -8.43
C TYR A 946 -14.00 4.78 -8.94
N VAL A 947 -13.10 5.21 -9.84
CA VAL A 947 -12.13 4.30 -10.50
C VAL A 947 -11.18 3.67 -9.48
N LYS A 948 -10.51 4.49 -8.66
CA LYS A 948 -9.58 4.01 -7.62
C LYS A 948 -10.29 3.23 -6.50
N GLN A 949 -11.57 3.51 -6.27
CA GLN A 949 -12.41 2.86 -5.26
C GLN A 949 -13.08 1.57 -5.75
N ASN A 950 -12.82 1.14 -7.00
CA ASN A 950 -13.49 0.00 -7.63
C ASN A 950 -15.04 0.11 -7.63
N LYS A 951 -15.59 1.33 -7.74
CA LYS A 951 -17.04 1.53 -7.87
C LYS A 951 -17.43 1.47 -9.35
N LYS A 952 -17.73 0.26 -9.82
CA LYS A 952 -18.32 -0.01 -11.13
C LYS A 952 -19.49 0.96 -11.41
N VAL A 953 -19.50 1.51 -12.63
CA VAL A 953 -20.63 2.25 -13.19
C VAL A 953 -21.46 1.27 -14.02
N THR A 954 -22.78 1.35 -13.87
CA THR A 954 -23.77 0.57 -14.63
C THR A 954 -24.73 1.53 -15.33
N ILE A 955 -24.86 1.40 -16.64
CA ILE A 955 -25.82 2.18 -17.45
C ILE A 955 -26.89 1.25 -17.97
N ASP A 956 -28.14 1.52 -17.63
CA ASP A 956 -29.30 0.85 -18.20
C ASP A 956 -29.87 1.72 -19.33
N LEU A 957 -29.94 1.14 -20.54
CA LEU A 957 -30.49 1.74 -21.75
C LEU A 957 -31.76 0.97 -22.18
N PRO A 958 -32.94 1.35 -21.69
CA PRO A 958 -34.21 0.80 -22.17
C PRO A 958 -34.41 1.14 -23.65
N ALA A 959 -34.65 0.13 -24.47
CA ALA A 959 -34.66 0.21 -25.92
C ALA A 959 -35.81 -0.61 -26.54
N LYS A 960 -36.32 -0.14 -27.68
CA LYS A 960 -37.31 -0.86 -28.49
C LYS A 960 -36.65 -1.38 -29.78
N LEU A 961 -36.73 -2.69 -30.01
CA LEU A 961 -36.18 -3.36 -31.19
C LEU A 961 -36.99 -3.01 -32.46
N LEU A 962 -36.29 -2.51 -33.49
CA LEU A 962 -36.85 -2.13 -34.79
C LEU A 962 -36.66 -3.18 -35.89
N VAL A 963 -35.79 -4.16 -35.67
CA VAL A 963 -35.52 -5.25 -36.61
C VAL A 963 -36.75 -6.11 -36.91
N LYS A 964 -36.75 -6.81 -38.04
CA LYS A 964 -37.81 -7.76 -38.43
C LYS A 964 -37.71 -9.07 -37.64
N ALA A 965 -38.73 -9.92 -37.76
CA ALA A 965 -38.62 -11.31 -37.34
C ALA A 965 -37.43 -11.99 -38.04
N GLY A 966 -36.70 -12.85 -37.31
CA GLY A 966 -35.50 -13.54 -37.79
C GLY A 966 -34.22 -12.68 -37.85
N GLU A 967 -34.33 -11.35 -37.83
CA GLU A 967 -33.17 -10.45 -37.80
C GLU A 967 -32.57 -10.36 -36.39
N LYS A 968 -31.24 -10.19 -36.35
CA LYS A 968 -30.42 -10.17 -35.13
C LYS A 968 -29.86 -8.78 -34.88
N VAL A 969 -29.97 -8.32 -33.64
CA VAL A 969 -29.30 -7.13 -33.12
C VAL A 969 -28.03 -7.57 -32.40
N GLU A 970 -26.90 -6.96 -32.73
CA GLU A 970 -25.61 -7.15 -32.08
C GLU A 970 -25.16 -5.83 -31.44
N ASN A 971 -24.55 -5.90 -30.25
CA ASN A 971 -24.20 -4.69 -29.50
C ASN A 971 -23.04 -4.93 -28.51
N ASP A 972 -22.09 -4.00 -28.35
CA ASP A 972 -20.95 -4.09 -27.42
C ASP A 972 -20.61 -2.75 -26.75
N LEU A 973 -19.64 -2.69 -25.83
CA LEU A 973 -19.22 -1.43 -25.22
C LEU A 973 -17.69 -1.32 -25.09
N LYS A 974 -17.17 -0.09 -25.17
CA LYS A 974 -15.77 0.25 -24.86
C LYS A 974 -15.71 1.13 -23.61
N GLN A 975 -15.10 0.63 -22.55
CA GLN A 975 -14.69 1.44 -21.40
C GLN A 975 -13.38 2.16 -21.73
N ILE A 976 -13.23 3.42 -21.30
CA ILE A 976 -12.06 4.24 -21.63
C ILE A 976 -11.47 4.85 -20.36
N ASP A 977 -10.25 4.43 -20.01
CA ASP A 977 -9.57 4.83 -18.77
C ASP A 977 -8.20 5.42 -19.07
N PHE A 978 -7.91 6.63 -18.59
CA PHE A 978 -6.68 7.36 -18.91
C PHE A 978 -6.44 7.44 -20.44
N GLY A 979 -7.51 7.53 -21.23
CA GLY A 979 -7.48 7.48 -22.70
C GLY A 979 -7.17 6.11 -23.33
N ASN A 980 -7.22 5.01 -22.57
CA ASN A 980 -7.04 3.64 -23.08
C ASN A 980 -8.40 2.94 -23.19
N GLY A 981 -8.76 2.42 -24.36
CA GLY A 981 -10.03 1.71 -24.60
C GLY A 981 -9.96 0.21 -24.32
N TYR A 982 -11.02 -0.34 -23.72
CA TYR A 982 -11.17 -1.76 -23.36
C TYR A 982 -12.59 -2.25 -23.75
N GLN A 983 -12.66 -3.31 -24.55
CA GLN A 983 -13.90 -3.84 -25.16
C GLN A 983 -14.60 -4.86 -24.23
N SER A 984 -15.94 -4.85 -24.19
CA SER A 984 -16.74 -5.87 -23.51
C SER A 984 -16.96 -7.14 -24.34
N ASN A 985 -17.69 -8.10 -23.79
CA ASN A 985 -18.39 -9.09 -24.61
C ASN A 985 -19.39 -8.42 -25.57
N LEU A 986 -19.58 -9.04 -26.73
CA LEU A 986 -20.72 -8.80 -27.62
C LEU A 986 -21.98 -9.41 -27.00
N VAL A 987 -23.09 -8.68 -27.00
CA VAL A 987 -24.43 -9.22 -26.73
C VAL A 987 -25.26 -9.27 -27.99
N THR A 988 -26.21 -10.18 -28.01
CA THR A 988 -27.05 -10.45 -29.17
C THR A 988 -28.50 -10.71 -28.77
N ILE A 989 -29.45 -10.24 -29.55
CA ILE A 989 -30.88 -10.52 -29.37
C ILE A 989 -31.59 -10.53 -30.73
N SER A 990 -32.59 -11.38 -30.93
CA SER A 990 -33.40 -11.41 -32.15
C SER A 990 -34.89 -11.44 -31.84
N VAL A 991 -35.73 -11.08 -32.81
CA VAL A 991 -37.18 -11.31 -32.75
C VAL A 991 -37.47 -12.68 -33.38
N PRO A 992 -38.25 -13.57 -32.74
CA PRO A 992 -38.53 -14.90 -33.29
C PRO A 992 -39.32 -14.82 -34.60
N ASP A 993 -39.07 -15.78 -35.50
CA ASP A 993 -39.78 -15.94 -36.77
C ASP A 993 -40.57 -17.25 -36.74
N VAL A 994 -41.76 -17.18 -36.17
CA VAL A 994 -42.65 -18.29 -35.84
C VAL A 994 -44.10 -17.85 -36.02
N ASN A 995 -44.99 -18.78 -36.36
CA ASN A 995 -46.43 -18.54 -36.47
C ASN A 995 -47.18 -19.77 -35.93
N PRO A 996 -48.40 -19.60 -35.37
CA PRO A 996 -49.25 -20.72 -35.01
C PRO A 996 -49.77 -21.43 -36.27
N GLU A 997 -50.21 -22.67 -36.13
CA GLU A 997 -50.90 -23.41 -37.20
C GLU A 997 -52.37 -23.66 -36.84
N LYS A 998 -53.20 -23.98 -37.84
CA LYS A 998 -54.62 -24.26 -37.63
C LYS A 998 -55.12 -25.27 -38.65
N HIS A 999 -55.72 -26.35 -38.16
CA HIS A 999 -56.22 -27.43 -39.00
C HIS A 999 -57.66 -27.81 -38.63
N ALA A 1000 -58.43 -28.22 -39.62
CA ALA A 1000 -59.67 -28.97 -39.43
C ALA A 1000 -59.34 -30.47 -39.46
N LEU A 1001 -59.76 -31.23 -38.46
CA LEU A 1001 -59.42 -32.64 -38.29
C LEU A 1001 -60.68 -33.52 -38.21
N ASP A 1002 -60.60 -34.75 -38.70
CA ASP A 1002 -61.65 -35.75 -38.45
C ASP A 1002 -61.70 -36.11 -36.96
N GLN A 1003 -62.90 -36.07 -36.40
CA GLN A 1003 -63.14 -36.21 -34.95
C GLN A 1003 -62.77 -37.59 -34.40
N LYS A 1004 -62.70 -38.63 -35.23
CA LYS A 1004 -62.48 -40.02 -34.79
C LYS A 1004 -61.08 -40.29 -34.27
N ASP A 1005 -60.07 -39.68 -34.88
CA ASP A 1005 -58.66 -39.99 -34.60
C ASP A 1005 -57.72 -38.78 -34.50
N ASN A 1006 -58.20 -37.56 -34.77
CA ASN A 1006 -57.42 -36.32 -34.83
C ASN A 1006 -56.22 -36.38 -35.82
N LYS A 1007 -56.19 -37.31 -36.77
CA LYS A 1007 -55.05 -37.50 -37.71
C LYS A 1007 -55.37 -37.11 -39.13
N LYS A 1008 -56.62 -37.31 -39.58
CA LYS A 1008 -57.00 -36.90 -40.93
C LYS A 1008 -57.25 -35.39 -40.96
N VAL A 1009 -56.33 -34.65 -41.57
CA VAL A 1009 -56.50 -33.23 -41.94
C VAL A 1009 -57.58 -33.10 -43.02
N LEU A 1010 -58.46 -32.12 -42.85
CA LEU A 1010 -59.62 -31.78 -43.68
C LEU A 1010 -59.52 -30.38 -44.30
N ASP A 1011 -58.37 -29.73 -44.19
CA ASP A 1011 -58.10 -28.40 -44.75
C ASP A 1011 -58.36 -28.37 -46.26
N GLY A 1012 -59.17 -27.41 -46.70
CA GLY A 1012 -59.64 -27.28 -48.08
C GLY A 1012 -60.60 -28.38 -48.55
N GLN A 1013 -60.86 -29.42 -47.75
CA GLN A 1013 -61.72 -30.55 -48.11
C GLN A 1013 -63.19 -30.29 -47.79
N GLU A 1014 -64.03 -31.22 -48.23
CA GLU A 1014 -65.45 -31.27 -47.88
C GLU A 1014 -65.69 -31.88 -46.50
N VAL A 1015 -66.57 -31.23 -45.74
CA VAL A 1015 -67.13 -31.69 -44.46
C VAL A 1015 -68.65 -31.77 -44.64
N GLN A 1016 -69.27 -32.89 -44.30
CA GLN A 1016 -70.70 -33.11 -44.54
C GLN A 1016 -71.58 -32.48 -43.44
N ILE A 1017 -72.83 -32.14 -43.75
CA ILE A 1017 -73.79 -31.68 -42.72
C ILE A 1017 -74.03 -32.82 -41.71
N GLY A 1018 -74.01 -32.51 -40.42
CA GLY A 1018 -74.05 -33.46 -39.31
C GLY A 1018 -72.72 -34.15 -39.00
N GLN A 1019 -71.64 -33.84 -39.74
CA GLN A 1019 -70.31 -34.35 -39.41
C GLN A 1019 -69.72 -33.56 -38.24
N TYR A 1020 -69.20 -34.30 -37.27
CA TYR A 1020 -68.38 -33.76 -36.18
C TYR A 1020 -66.93 -33.68 -36.66
N ILE A 1021 -66.32 -32.51 -36.49
CA ILE A 1021 -64.90 -32.27 -36.76
C ILE A 1021 -64.25 -31.62 -35.52
N ARG A 1022 -62.92 -31.57 -35.50
CA ARG A 1022 -62.19 -30.79 -34.50
C ARG A 1022 -61.30 -29.75 -35.16
N TYR A 1023 -61.36 -28.52 -34.68
CA TYR A 1023 -60.34 -27.53 -35.00
C TYR A 1023 -59.15 -27.73 -34.05
N LEU A 1024 -57.98 -28.04 -34.61
CA LEU A 1024 -56.70 -27.93 -33.90
C LEU A 1024 -56.23 -26.49 -34.02
N LEU A 1025 -56.00 -25.88 -32.86
CA LEU A 1025 -55.36 -24.60 -32.65
C LEU A 1025 -53.94 -24.92 -32.18
N ASP A 1026 -53.00 -24.98 -33.11
CA ASP A 1026 -51.62 -25.37 -32.85
C ASP A 1026 -50.85 -24.13 -32.37
N GLY A 1027 -50.28 -24.22 -31.17
CA GLY A 1027 -49.62 -23.09 -30.54
C GLY A 1027 -48.32 -22.70 -31.22
N VAL A 1028 -47.78 -21.53 -30.86
CA VAL A 1028 -46.38 -21.25 -31.16
C VAL A 1028 -45.51 -21.93 -30.11
N THR A 1029 -44.68 -22.88 -30.52
CA THR A 1029 -43.57 -23.36 -29.70
C THR A 1029 -42.59 -22.22 -29.43
N VAL A 1030 -42.55 -21.75 -28.18
CA VAL A 1030 -41.56 -20.79 -27.68
C VAL A 1030 -40.15 -21.41 -27.78
N PRO A 1031 -39.17 -20.76 -28.42
CA PRO A 1031 -37.82 -21.31 -28.56
C PRO A 1031 -37.07 -21.47 -27.23
N THR A 1032 -36.14 -22.44 -27.14
CA THR A 1032 -35.36 -22.81 -25.93
C THR A 1032 -34.77 -21.65 -25.12
N LYS A 1033 -34.46 -20.50 -25.75
CA LYS A 1033 -33.97 -19.30 -25.07
C LYS A 1033 -34.88 -18.13 -25.43
N HIS A 1034 -35.60 -17.62 -24.44
CA HIS A 1034 -36.67 -16.65 -24.65
C HIS A 1034 -36.72 -15.59 -23.54
N ASP A 1035 -37.48 -14.52 -23.74
CA ASP A 1035 -37.85 -13.57 -22.69
C ASP A 1035 -38.81 -14.18 -21.67
N SER A 1036 -38.85 -13.67 -20.43
CA SER A 1036 -39.76 -14.19 -19.40
C SER A 1036 -41.19 -14.17 -19.90
N LEU A 1037 -41.85 -15.32 -19.96
CA LEU A 1037 -43.24 -15.41 -20.41
C LEU A 1037 -44.17 -14.81 -19.35
N PHE A 1038 -44.97 -13.83 -19.78
CA PHE A 1038 -46.04 -13.21 -18.98
C PHE A 1038 -47.40 -13.27 -19.67
N GLN A 1039 -47.44 -13.64 -20.95
CA GLN A 1039 -48.66 -13.83 -21.72
C GLN A 1039 -48.47 -14.96 -22.74
N TYR A 1040 -49.41 -15.89 -22.76
CA TYR A 1040 -49.56 -16.89 -23.81
C TYR A 1040 -51.07 -17.20 -23.90
N ASP A 1041 -51.75 -16.49 -24.79
CA ASP A 1041 -53.21 -16.50 -24.92
C ASP A 1041 -53.61 -17.01 -26.30
N GLY A 1042 -54.83 -17.53 -26.41
CA GLY A 1042 -55.37 -18.01 -27.68
C GLY A 1042 -56.85 -17.66 -27.80
N SER A 1043 -57.29 -17.31 -29.01
CA SER A 1043 -58.71 -17.17 -29.29
C SER A 1043 -59.10 -17.61 -30.69
N ASP A 1044 -60.26 -18.24 -30.78
CA ASP A 1044 -60.83 -18.81 -31.98
C ASP A 1044 -62.16 -18.13 -32.33
N GLN A 1045 -62.29 -17.71 -33.59
CA GLN A 1045 -63.48 -17.06 -34.10
C GLN A 1045 -64.29 -18.05 -34.93
N LEU A 1046 -65.13 -18.84 -34.25
CA LEU A 1046 -65.98 -19.85 -34.89
C LEU A 1046 -67.06 -19.18 -35.76
N ASP A 1047 -67.29 -19.77 -36.93
CA ASP A 1047 -68.40 -19.42 -37.81
C ASP A 1047 -69.68 -20.13 -37.32
N VAL A 1048 -70.36 -19.51 -36.35
CA VAL A 1048 -71.59 -20.04 -35.73
C VAL A 1048 -72.78 -20.15 -36.71
N VAL A 1049 -72.66 -19.70 -37.96
CA VAL A 1049 -73.67 -19.94 -39.00
C VAL A 1049 -73.53 -21.33 -39.61
N HIS A 1050 -72.32 -21.90 -39.62
CA HIS A 1050 -72.03 -23.20 -40.21
C HIS A 1050 -71.57 -24.26 -39.20
N ASP A 1051 -70.93 -23.87 -38.10
CA ASP A 1051 -70.39 -24.77 -37.08
C ASP A 1051 -70.99 -24.52 -35.70
N ARG A 1052 -71.54 -25.59 -35.09
CA ARG A 1052 -72.04 -25.59 -33.71
C ARG A 1052 -70.98 -26.14 -32.77
N PHE A 1053 -70.45 -25.32 -31.86
CA PHE A 1053 -69.56 -25.79 -30.80
C PHE A 1053 -70.27 -26.78 -29.88
N THR A 1054 -69.68 -27.95 -29.64
CA THR A 1054 -70.33 -29.03 -28.85
C THR A 1054 -70.12 -28.88 -27.33
N GLY A 1055 -69.32 -27.90 -26.90
CA GLY A 1055 -68.87 -27.75 -25.52
C GLY A 1055 -67.62 -28.56 -25.17
N LYS A 1056 -67.21 -29.53 -26.01
CA LYS A 1056 -66.01 -30.34 -25.76
C LYS A 1056 -64.76 -29.66 -26.29
N TRP A 1057 -63.73 -29.62 -25.45
CA TRP A 1057 -62.41 -29.12 -25.79
C TRP A 1057 -61.32 -29.85 -25.00
N SER A 1058 -60.11 -29.93 -25.56
CA SER A 1058 -58.93 -30.44 -24.84
C SER A 1058 -57.70 -29.59 -25.18
N GLY A 1059 -56.90 -29.27 -24.16
CA GLY A 1059 -55.63 -28.55 -24.28
C GLY A 1059 -54.45 -29.45 -23.90
N ILE A 1060 -53.37 -29.39 -24.69
CA ILE A 1060 -52.11 -30.12 -24.45
C ILE A 1060 -51.04 -29.09 -24.11
N PHE A 1061 -50.41 -29.23 -22.94
CA PHE A 1061 -49.36 -28.33 -22.46
C PHE A 1061 -48.04 -29.08 -22.48
N LYS A 1062 -47.07 -28.58 -23.27
CA LYS A 1062 -45.78 -29.24 -23.49
C LYS A 1062 -44.61 -28.29 -23.27
N GLY A 1063 -43.53 -28.80 -22.68
CA GLY A 1063 -42.31 -28.01 -22.48
C GLY A 1063 -41.09 -28.87 -22.19
N THR A 1064 -39.95 -28.53 -22.81
CA THR A 1064 -38.71 -29.32 -22.77
C THR A 1064 -37.49 -28.46 -22.43
N GLU A 1065 -36.34 -29.10 -22.19
CA GLU A 1065 -35.02 -28.46 -21.98
C GLU A 1065 -34.87 -27.58 -20.72
N TYR A 1066 -35.81 -27.66 -19.78
CA TYR A 1066 -35.72 -27.01 -18.47
C TYR A 1066 -34.63 -27.62 -17.59
N THR A 1067 -34.17 -26.85 -16.60
CA THR A 1067 -33.27 -27.34 -15.53
C THR A 1067 -33.63 -26.63 -14.23
N ALA A 1068 -33.86 -27.39 -13.16
CA ALA A 1068 -34.31 -26.84 -11.89
C ALA A 1068 -33.24 -25.93 -11.24
N GLU A 1069 -33.44 -24.61 -11.21
CA GLU A 1069 -32.47 -23.66 -10.64
C GLU A 1069 -32.38 -23.70 -9.10
N LYS A 1070 -33.44 -24.23 -8.48
CA LYS A 1070 -33.61 -24.51 -7.06
C LYS A 1070 -34.35 -25.84 -6.92
N ASP A 1071 -34.54 -26.31 -5.69
CA ASP A 1071 -35.46 -27.42 -5.46
C ASP A 1071 -36.90 -26.97 -5.77
N LEU A 1072 -37.63 -27.75 -6.58
CA LEU A 1072 -38.99 -27.45 -7.02
C LEU A 1072 -39.98 -28.52 -6.54
N VAL A 1073 -41.21 -28.11 -6.31
CA VAL A 1073 -42.38 -28.98 -6.16
C VAL A 1073 -43.43 -28.46 -7.12
N LEU A 1074 -43.86 -29.30 -8.07
CA LEU A 1074 -44.72 -28.89 -9.18
C LEU A 1074 -46.09 -29.58 -9.06
N SER A 1075 -47.15 -28.91 -9.50
CA SER A 1075 -48.53 -29.42 -9.41
C SER A 1075 -48.91 -30.38 -10.55
N TYR A 1076 -47.95 -30.76 -11.39
CA TYR A 1076 -48.10 -31.64 -12.55
C TYR A 1076 -46.90 -32.59 -12.61
N ASP A 1077 -47.08 -33.72 -13.29
CA ASP A 1077 -46.01 -34.69 -13.52
C ASP A 1077 -44.89 -34.10 -14.40
N VAL A 1078 -43.64 -34.43 -14.11
CA VAL A 1078 -42.50 -34.08 -14.95
C VAL A 1078 -41.66 -35.30 -15.32
N ILE A 1079 -41.06 -35.25 -16.50
CA ILE A 1079 -40.23 -36.30 -17.08
C ILE A 1079 -38.77 -35.86 -16.98
N LEU A 1080 -37.95 -36.67 -16.31
CA LEU A 1080 -36.52 -36.43 -16.18
C LEU A 1080 -35.77 -36.92 -17.44
N LYS A 1081 -34.52 -36.48 -17.61
CA LYS A 1081 -33.68 -36.83 -18.77
C LYS A 1081 -33.45 -38.34 -18.97
N ASP A 1082 -33.60 -39.16 -17.95
CA ASP A 1082 -33.50 -40.63 -17.99
C ASP A 1082 -34.85 -41.32 -18.33
N GLY A 1083 -35.91 -40.55 -18.55
CA GLY A 1083 -37.27 -41.03 -18.79
C GLY A 1083 -38.08 -41.31 -17.51
N LYS A 1084 -37.51 -41.11 -16.32
CA LYS A 1084 -38.25 -41.26 -15.07
C LYS A 1084 -39.31 -40.16 -14.93
N VAL A 1085 -40.54 -40.54 -14.59
CA VAL A 1085 -41.59 -39.59 -14.17
C VAL A 1085 -41.44 -39.29 -12.67
N VAL A 1086 -41.45 -38.01 -12.32
CA VAL A 1086 -41.64 -37.48 -10.96
C VAL A 1086 -43.08 -36.99 -10.87
N LYS A 1087 -43.82 -37.44 -9.85
CA LYS A 1087 -45.27 -37.17 -9.76
C LYS A 1087 -45.58 -35.78 -9.22
N ALA A 1088 -46.74 -35.25 -9.58
CA ALA A 1088 -47.26 -34.01 -9.01
C ALA A 1088 -47.18 -34.01 -7.47
N GLY A 1089 -46.61 -32.96 -6.89
CA GLY A 1089 -46.34 -32.84 -5.45
C GLY A 1089 -45.02 -33.46 -4.96
N GLU A 1090 -44.31 -34.22 -5.78
CA GLU A 1090 -42.97 -34.70 -5.47
C GLU A 1090 -41.88 -33.65 -5.79
N LYS A 1091 -40.68 -33.85 -5.23
CA LYS A 1091 -39.57 -32.91 -5.28
C LYS A 1091 -38.65 -33.15 -6.49
N VAL A 1092 -38.46 -32.13 -7.31
CA VAL A 1092 -37.40 -32.05 -8.33
C VAL A 1092 -36.19 -31.34 -7.72
N VAL A 1093 -35.02 -31.98 -7.75
CA VAL A 1093 -33.80 -31.45 -7.10
C VAL A 1093 -33.12 -30.41 -7.98
N LYS A 1094 -32.52 -29.38 -7.35
CA LYS A 1094 -31.68 -28.39 -8.04
C LYS A 1094 -30.64 -29.04 -8.96
N GLY A 1095 -30.54 -28.54 -10.19
CA GLY A 1095 -29.63 -29.01 -11.24
C GLY A 1095 -30.18 -30.15 -12.09
N THR A 1096 -31.34 -30.73 -11.75
CA THR A 1096 -31.96 -31.79 -12.55
C THR A 1096 -32.61 -31.22 -13.83
N PRO A 1097 -32.29 -31.74 -15.03
CA PRO A 1097 -33.03 -31.41 -16.25
C PRO A 1097 -34.37 -32.12 -16.29
N TYR A 1098 -35.43 -31.41 -16.69
CA TYR A 1098 -36.79 -31.94 -16.77
C TYR A 1098 -37.56 -31.41 -17.98
N ALA A 1099 -38.66 -32.09 -18.30
CA ALA A 1099 -39.67 -31.71 -19.27
C ALA A 1099 -41.07 -31.98 -18.67
N PHE A 1100 -42.11 -31.42 -19.25
CA PHE A 1100 -43.50 -31.72 -18.89
C PHE A 1100 -44.36 -31.89 -20.14
N LEU A 1101 -45.34 -32.77 -20.02
CA LEU A 1101 -46.41 -32.98 -20.98
C LEU A 1101 -47.65 -33.38 -20.19
N PHE A 1102 -48.71 -32.59 -20.25
CA PHE A 1102 -49.98 -32.92 -19.61
C PHE A 1102 -51.16 -32.38 -20.41
N GLU A 1103 -52.30 -33.05 -20.27
CA GLU A 1103 -53.55 -32.72 -20.97
C GLU A 1103 -54.61 -32.24 -19.99
N VAL A 1104 -55.45 -31.31 -20.43
CA VAL A 1104 -56.61 -30.79 -19.69
C VAL A 1104 -57.81 -30.69 -20.63
N ASN A 1105 -59.02 -30.74 -20.08
CA ASN A 1105 -60.28 -30.69 -20.83
C ASN A 1105 -61.41 -30.12 -19.97
N GLN A 1106 -62.65 -30.08 -20.49
CA GLN A 1106 -63.80 -29.58 -19.74
C GLN A 1106 -64.10 -30.32 -18.41
N ASP A 1107 -63.60 -31.54 -18.23
CA ASP A 1107 -63.85 -32.40 -17.06
C ASP A 1107 -62.68 -32.40 -16.05
N THR A 1108 -61.64 -31.59 -16.28
CA THR A 1108 -60.46 -31.47 -15.40
C THR A 1108 -60.78 -30.71 -14.12
N ASP A 1109 -60.16 -31.07 -12.98
CA ASP A 1109 -60.36 -30.39 -11.69
C ASP A 1109 -60.25 -28.85 -11.82
N PRO A 1110 -61.33 -28.10 -11.50
CA PRO A 1110 -61.32 -26.64 -11.60
C PRO A 1110 -60.24 -25.94 -10.76
N ASN A 1111 -59.73 -26.57 -9.69
CA ASN A 1111 -58.68 -25.97 -8.85
C ASN A 1111 -57.29 -26.12 -9.47
N PHE A 1112 -56.99 -27.26 -10.10
CA PHE A 1112 -55.81 -27.41 -10.96
C PHE A 1112 -55.93 -26.52 -12.21
N LEU A 1113 -57.08 -26.53 -12.88
CA LEU A 1113 -57.28 -25.78 -14.12
C LEU A 1113 -56.98 -24.28 -13.94
N LYS A 1114 -57.51 -23.64 -12.89
CA LYS A 1114 -57.23 -22.23 -12.55
C LYS A 1114 -55.74 -21.89 -12.37
N LYS A 1115 -54.90 -22.86 -11.99
CA LYS A 1115 -53.43 -22.67 -11.83
C LYS A 1115 -52.68 -22.72 -13.16
N ILE A 1116 -53.30 -23.27 -14.22
CA ILE A 1116 -52.67 -23.43 -15.54
C ILE A 1116 -53.33 -22.54 -16.59
N VAL A 1117 -54.66 -22.56 -16.73
CA VAL A 1117 -55.37 -21.91 -17.84
C VAL A 1117 -56.83 -21.58 -17.50
N THR A 1118 -57.33 -20.46 -18.03
CA THR A 1118 -58.75 -20.10 -18.00
C THR A 1118 -59.33 -20.18 -19.41
N VAL A 1119 -60.30 -21.06 -19.63
CA VAL A 1119 -61.03 -21.21 -20.91
C VAL A 1119 -62.37 -20.48 -20.85
N LYS A 1120 -62.77 -19.83 -21.95
CA LYS A 1120 -64.05 -19.10 -22.08
C LYS A 1120 -64.69 -19.31 -23.46
N TRP A 1121 -66.00 -19.50 -23.48
CA TRP A 1121 -66.85 -19.49 -24.69
C TRP A 1121 -67.86 -18.36 -24.61
N ASN A 1122 -67.97 -17.55 -25.66
CA ASN A 1122 -69.02 -16.54 -25.83
C ASN A 1122 -69.83 -16.85 -27.08
N GLU A 1123 -70.99 -17.48 -26.88
CA GLU A 1123 -71.90 -17.91 -27.94
C GLU A 1123 -72.39 -16.75 -28.83
N LYS A 1124 -72.60 -15.55 -28.26
CA LYS A 1124 -73.08 -14.38 -29.02
C LYS A 1124 -72.01 -13.80 -29.94
N GLU A 1125 -70.75 -13.91 -29.57
CA GLU A 1125 -69.60 -13.45 -30.35
C GLU A 1125 -69.04 -14.55 -31.25
N GLY A 1126 -69.48 -15.81 -31.09
CA GLY A 1126 -68.86 -16.98 -31.73
C GLY A 1126 -67.40 -17.21 -31.29
N LYS A 1127 -67.00 -16.65 -30.14
CA LYS A 1127 -65.60 -16.57 -29.72
C LYS A 1127 -65.29 -17.58 -28.63
N TRP A 1128 -64.38 -18.51 -28.93
CA TRP A 1128 -63.75 -19.38 -27.94
C TRP A 1128 -62.36 -18.82 -27.58
N SER A 1129 -61.88 -19.00 -26.35
CA SER A 1129 -60.56 -18.48 -25.95
C SER A 1129 -59.96 -19.18 -24.73
N TYR A 1130 -58.64 -19.14 -24.62
CA TYR A 1130 -57.86 -19.49 -23.44
C TYR A 1130 -56.92 -18.36 -23.03
N VAL A 1131 -56.66 -18.25 -21.73
CA VAL A 1131 -55.64 -17.38 -21.12
C VAL A 1131 -54.82 -18.24 -20.17
N ILE A 1132 -53.52 -18.40 -20.43
CA ILE A 1132 -52.64 -19.20 -19.58
C ILE A 1132 -52.27 -18.39 -18.33
N ASN A 1133 -52.23 -19.07 -17.18
CA ASN A 1133 -51.98 -18.44 -15.89
C ASN A 1133 -50.58 -17.82 -15.84
N GLN A 1134 -50.51 -16.54 -15.47
CA GLN A 1134 -49.26 -15.78 -15.47
C GLN A 1134 -48.24 -16.30 -14.44
N ASP A 1135 -48.65 -16.82 -13.28
CA ASP A 1135 -47.73 -17.40 -12.30
C ASP A 1135 -47.12 -18.71 -12.81
N PHE A 1136 -47.90 -19.51 -13.55
CA PHE A 1136 -47.38 -20.69 -14.25
C PHE A 1136 -46.35 -20.28 -15.32
N LEU A 1137 -46.65 -19.31 -16.18
CA LEU A 1137 -45.69 -18.81 -17.18
C LEU A 1137 -44.41 -18.24 -16.54
N ASN A 1138 -44.55 -17.40 -15.50
CA ASN A 1138 -43.43 -16.84 -14.73
C ASN A 1138 -42.53 -17.93 -14.12
N SER A 1139 -43.08 -19.10 -13.78
CA SER A 1139 -42.36 -20.22 -13.18
C SER A 1139 -41.41 -20.94 -14.15
N LEU A 1140 -41.64 -20.84 -15.46
CA LEU A 1140 -40.86 -21.52 -16.50
C LEU A 1140 -39.47 -20.89 -16.69
N GLY A 1141 -39.32 -19.59 -16.41
CA GLY A 1141 -38.05 -18.88 -16.55
C GLY A 1141 -37.81 -18.33 -17.96
N VAL A 1142 -36.55 -18.37 -18.42
CA VAL A 1142 -36.06 -17.85 -19.72
C VAL A 1142 -35.36 -18.93 -20.55
N LYS A 1143 -35.44 -20.18 -20.10
CA LYS A 1143 -34.74 -21.30 -20.71
C LYS A 1143 -35.55 -22.60 -20.61
N GLY A 1144 -36.02 -23.03 -21.77
CA GLY A 1144 -36.86 -24.18 -22.02
C GLY A 1144 -37.74 -23.90 -23.23
N THR A 1145 -38.42 -24.90 -23.77
CA THR A 1145 -39.49 -24.67 -24.75
C THR A 1145 -40.84 -24.62 -24.03
N PHE A 1146 -41.80 -23.88 -24.57
CA PHE A 1146 -43.17 -23.88 -24.06
C PHE A 1146 -44.16 -23.81 -25.20
N ASP A 1147 -45.23 -24.59 -25.12
CA ASP A 1147 -46.28 -24.63 -26.14
C ASP A 1147 -47.60 -25.14 -25.57
N ALA A 1148 -48.71 -24.70 -26.15
CA ALA A 1148 -50.06 -25.06 -25.70
C ALA A 1148 -51.06 -25.16 -26.87
N ASP A 1149 -51.44 -26.40 -27.19
CA ASP A 1149 -52.28 -26.74 -28.35
C ASP A 1149 -53.71 -27.04 -27.88
N PHE A 1150 -54.72 -26.63 -28.63
CA PHE A 1150 -56.12 -26.88 -28.26
C PHE A 1150 -56.94 -27.51 -29.39
N TYR A 1151 -57.84 -28.43 -29.02
CA TYR A 1151 -58.80 -29.06 -29.91
C TYR A 1151 -60.21 -28.60 -29.55
N LEU A 1152 -60.95 -28.04 -30.50
CA LEU A 1152 -62.36 -27.64 -30.35
C LEU A 1152 -63.26 -28.53 -31.18
N GLU A 1153 -64.18 -29.27 -30.55
CA GLU A 1153 -65.14 -30.11 -31.27
C GLU A 1153 -66.36 -29.29 -31.72
N VAL A 1154 -66.66 -29.34 -33.01
CA VAL A 1154 -67.81 -28.68 -33.63
C VAL A 1154 -68.59 -29.65 -34.51
N GLU A 1155 -69.87 -29.38 -34.70
CA GLU A 1155 -70.73 -30.08 -35.65
C GLU A 1155 -71.07 -29.15 -36.82
N ARG A 1156 -70.87 -29.62 -38.06
CA ARG A 1156 -71.21 -28.88 -39.28
C ARG A 1156 -72.73 -28.87 -39.47
N ILE A 1157 -73.38 -27.74 -39.23
CA ILE A 1157 -74.85 -27.59 -39.26
C ILE A 1157 -75.41 -27.00 -40.57
N LYS A 1158 -74.55 -26.49 -41.48
CA LYS A 1158 -75.01 -25.83 -42.71
C LYS A 1158 -74.05 -26.00 -43.91
N ALA A 1159 -74.61 -25.95 -45.12
CA ALA A 1159 -73.86 -25.87 -46.38
C ALA A 1159 -73.19 -24.50 -46.58
N GLY A 1160 -72.03 -24.47 -47.23
CA GLY A 1160 -71.26 -23.24 -47.49
C GLY A 1160 -69.73 -23.41 -47.39
N LYS A 1161 -68.99 -22.34 -47.69
CA LYS A 1161 -67.55 -22.22 -47.41
C LYS A 1161 -67.39 -21.70 -45.98
N VAL A 1162 -66.64 -22.42 -45.15
CA VAL A 1162 -66.41 -22.09 -43.75
C VAL A 1162 -64.95 -21.72 -43.55
N GLU A 1163 -64.68 -20.44 -43.23
CA GLU A 1163 -63.36 -19.95 -42.83
C GLU A 1163 -63.35 -19.80 -41.30
N ASN A 1164 -62.33 -20.36 -40.65
CA ASN A 1164 -62.16 -20.24 -39.20
C ASN A 1164 -60.77 -19.68 -38.88
N THR A 1165 -60.69 -18.68 -37.99
CA THR A 1165 -59.46 -17.93 -37.67
C THR A 1165 -59.03 -18.16 -36.21
N PHE A 1166 -57.77 -18.51 -36.01
CA PHE A 1166 -57.11 -18.62 -34.70
C PHE A 1166 -56.13 -17.47 -34.52
N ILE A 1167 -56.12 -16.88 -33.33
CA ILE A 1167 -55.18 -15.84 -32.92
C ILE A 1167 -54.45 -16.34 -31.67
N ASN A 1168 -53.13 -16.44 -31.73
CA ASN A 1168 -52.26 -16.72 -30.59
C ASN A 1168 -51.46 -15.46 -30.24
N THR A 1169 -51.43 -15.10 -28.96
CA THR A 1169 -50.72 -13.91 -28.48
C THR A 1169 -49.68 -14.31 -27.44
N VAL A 1170 -48.40 -14.13 -27.76
CA VAL A 1170 -47.27 -14.44 -26.88
C VAL A 1170 -46.54 -13.16 -26.54
N ASN A 1171 -46.47 -12.81 -25.25
CA ASN A 1171 -45.77 -11.60 -24.75
C ASN A 1171 -46.03 -10.32 -25.58
N LEU A 1172 -47.31 -9.96 -25.78
CA LEU A 1172 -47.81 -8.84 -26.62
C LEU A 1172 -47.65 -9.00 -28.15
N GLN A 1173 -47.01 -10.06 -28.65
CA GLN A 1173 -46.96 -10.35 -30.09
C GLN A 1173 -48.17 -11.20 -30.50
N GLU A 1174 -49.12 -10.59 -31.21
CA GLU A 1174 -50.26 -11.26 -31.82
C GLU A 1174 -49.85 -11.94 -33.15
N MET A 1175 -50.32 -13.17 -33.37
CA MET A 1175 -50.03 -14.00 -34.54
C MET A 1175 -51.29 -14.76 -34.96
N THR A 1176 -51.52 -14.95 -36.26
CA THR A 1176 -52.82 -15.40 -36.79
C THR A 1176 -52.67 -16.60 -37.73
N ALA A 1177 -53.47 -17.65 -37.50
CA ALA A 1177 -53.61 -18.80 -38.38
C ALA A 1177 -55.05 -18.91 -38.91
N LYS A 1178 -55.23 -19.48 -40.10
CA LYS A 1178 -56.54 -19.64 -40.75
C LYS A 1178 -56.67 -20.99 -41.42
N VAL A 1179 -57.87 -21.57 -41.32
CA VAL A 1179 -58.27 -22.76 -42.07
C VAL A 1179 -59.56 -22.51 -42.82
N THR A 1180 -59.74 -23.21 -43.93
CA THR A 1180 -60.98 -23.22 -44.73
C THR A 1180 -61.44 -24.65 -44.93
N THR A 1181 -62.75 -24.89 -44.84
CA THR A 1181 -63.41 -26.13 -45.30
C THR A 1181 -64.61 -25.76 -46.16
N THR A 1182 -65.15 -26.72 -46.93
CA THR A 1182 -66.39 -26.53 -47.69
C THR A 1182 -67.42 -27.56 -47.27
N THR A 1183 -68.70 -27.23 -47.34
CA THR A 1183 -69.81 -28.18 -47.19
C THR A 1183 -70.66 -28.11 -48.46
N PRO A 1184 -70.84 -29.21 -49.20
CA PRO A 1184 -71.69 -29.22 -50.38
C PRO A 1184 -73.15 -28.92 -50.02
N GLU A 1185 -73.87 -28.26 -50.94
CA GLU A 1185 -75.32 -28.11 -50.80
C GLU A 1185 -76.01 -29.48 -50.91
N PRO A 1186 -77.08 -29.74 -50.12
CA PRO A 1186 -77.82 -30.99 -50.23
C PRO A 1186 -78.41 -31.13 -51.65
N PRO A 1187 -78.30 -32.31 -52.29
CA PRO A 1187 -78.74 -32.50 -53.67
C PRO A 1187 -80.23 -32.19 -53.82
N LYS A 1188 -80.53 -31.28 -54.75
CA LYS A 1188 -81.91 -30.87 -55.08
C LYS A 1188 -82.67 -32.09 -55.66
N PRO A 1189 -83.87 -32.41 -55.18
CA PRO A 1189 -84.58 -33.61 -55.63
C PRO A 1189 -84.97 -33.53 -57.11
N GLU A 1190 -84.55 -34.52 -57.90
CA GLU A 1190 -84.90 -34.63 -59.33
C GLU A 1190 -86.30 -35.25 -59.56
N PRO A 1191 -87.05 -34.83 -60.59
CA PRO A 1191 -88.31 -35.46 -60.97
C PRO A 1191 -88.15 -36.84 -61.64
N LYS A 1192 -89.16 -37.71 -61.55
CA LYS A 1192 -89.15 -39.06 -62.13
C LYS A 1192 -89.56 -39.09 -63.62
N GLU A 1193 -88.69 -39.70 -64.45
CA GLU A 1193 -88.91 -40.65 -65.58
C GLU A 1193 -89.99 -40.37 -66.69
N PRO A 1194 -89.92 -40.97 -67.92
CA PRO A 1194 -89.26 -42.25 -68.28
C PRO A 1194 -88.50 -42.35 -69.65
N GLY A 1195 -87.66 -43.40 -69.82
CA GLY A 1195 -87.50 -44.09 -71.12
C GLY A 1195 -86.11 -44.29 -71.78
N LYS A 1196 -85.36 -45.34 -71.36
CA LYS A 1196 -84.49 -46.34 -72.07
C LYS A 1196 -83.87 -46.08 -73.49
N PRO A 1197 -82.77 -46.79 -73.92
CA PRO A 1197 -82.18 -48.05 -73.37
C PRO A 1197 -80.62 -48.15 -73.21
N GLN A 1198 -80.16 -49.24 -72.55
CA GLN A 1198 -78.75 -49.71 -72.43
C GLN A 1198 -78.24 -50.45 -73.70
N PRO A 1199 -76.92 -50.74 -73.88
CA PRO A 1199 -76.17 -51.88 -73.26
C PRO A 1199 -74.77 -51.50 -72.67
N GLN A 1200 -74.33 -51.99 -71.50
CA GLN A 1200 -73.64 -53.28 -71.16
C GLN A 1200 -72.08 -53.29 -71.34
N PRO A 1201 -71.32 -54.19 -70.65
CA PRO A 1201 -70.08 -53.78 -69.97
C PRO A 1201 -68.84 -54.70 -70.20
N SER A 1202 -67.71 -54.40 -69.54
CA SER A 1202 -66.59 -55.34 -69.35
C SER A 1202 -65.91 -55.25 -67.98
N LEU A 1203 -65.99 -56.35 -67.22
CA LEU A 1203 -65.14 -56.77 -66.09
C LEU A 1203 -63.80 -57.38 -66.62
N PRO A 1204 -62.88 -58.03 -65.84
CA PRO A 1204 -62.66 -58.08 -64.38
C PRO A 1204 -61.17 -58.02 -63.87
N ASN A 1205 -61.00 -57.80 -62.56
CA ASN A 1205 -60.15 -58.49 -61.53
C ASN A 1205 -58.63 -58.81 -61.63
N THR A 1206 -58.08 -59.00 -60.41
CA THR A 1206 -56.83 -59.70 -59.98
C THR A 1206 -55.50 -58.94 -60.16
N GLY A 1207 -54.47 -59.14 -59.33
CA GLY A 1207 -54.32 -60.03 -58.17
C GLY A 1207 -52.98 -59.86 -57.41
N THR A 1208 -52.91 -60.45 -56.23
CA THR A 1208 -51.85 -60.46 -55.20
C THR A 1208 -50.38 -60.76 -55.58
N ALA A 1209 -49.48 -60.08 -54.85
CA ALA A 1209 -48.24 -60.58 -54.19
C ALA A 1209 -47.05 -61.16 -54.99
N ALA A 1210 -45.84 -60.66 -54.69
CA ALA A 1210 -44.72 -61.45 -54.11
C ALA A 1210 -43.44 -60.59 -53.90
N SER A 1211 -42.58 -61.01 -52.97
CA SER A 1211 -41.23 -60.47 -52.72
C SER A 1211 -40.17 -61.47 -53.19
N VAL A 1212 -39.17 -61.05 -53.98
CA VAL A 1212 -37.80 -61.60 -53.96
C VAL A 1212 -36.77 -60.58 -54.50
N LEU A 1213 -35.55 -60.60 -53.93
CA LEU A 1213 -34.29 -60.05 -54.50
C LEU A 1213 -33.79 -60.94 -55.69
N PRO A 1214 -32.86 -60.52 -56.60
CA PRO A 1214 -31.46 -60.28 -56.20
C PRO A 1214 -30.55 -59.30 -57.04
N VAL A 1215 -29.37 -59.06 -56.44
CA VAL A 1215 -28.03 -58.66 -56.94
C VAL A 1215 -27.70 -59.26 -58.34
N VAL A 1216 -26.93 -58.67 -59.29
CA VAL A 1216 -25.48 -58.30 -59.36
C VAL A 1216 -25.25 -57.43 -60.62
N GLY A 1217 -24.60 -56.26 -60.58
CA GLY A 1217 -23.13 -56.03 -60.78
C GLY A 1217 -22.87 -55.14 -62.03
N MET A 1218 -21.71 -54.54 -62.30
CA MET A 1218 -20.41 -54.57 -61.61
C MET A 1218 -19.44 -53.48 -62.19
N ILE A 1219 -18.48 -52.99 -61.38
CA ILE A 1219 -17.06 -52.66 -61.77
C ILE A 1219 -16.77 -51.38 -62.59
N LEU A 1220 -15.69 -50.58 -62.44
CA LEU A 1220 -14.58 -50.30 -61.46
C LEU A 1220 -14.23 -48.79 -61.66
N GLY A 1221 -13.65 -47.97 -60.78
CA GLY A 1221 -12.64 -48.11 -59.72
C GLY A 1221 -11.84 -46.77 -59.64
N LEU A 1222 -10.94 -46.43 -58.70
CA LEU A 1222 -10.34 -47.08 -57.52
C LEU A 1222 -9.70 -46.02 -56.57
N LEU A 1223 -9.79 -46.23 -55.23
CA LEU A 1223 -8.75 -45.99 -54.18
C LEU A 1223 -8.22 -44.53 -53.91
N SER A 1224 -7.77 -44.07 -52.71
CA SER A 1224 -7.46 -44.63 -51.36
C SER A 1224 -7.23 -43.44 -50.33
N LEU A 1225 -7.14 -43.56 -48.98
CA LEU A 1225 -7.29 -44.71 -48.04
C LEU A 1225 -8.05 -44.48 -46.69
N ALA A 1226 -7.38 -44.45 -45.51
CA ALA A 1226 -7.94 -44.77 -44.16
C ALA A 1226 -7.32 -43.99 -42.97
N GLY A 1227 -7.79 -44.04 -41.70
CA GLY A 1227 -8.81 -44.87 -40.98
C GLY A 1227 -9.03 -44.31 -39.55
N LEU A 1228 -9.51 -44.99 -38.48
CA LEU A 1228 -10.10 -46.33 -38.20
C LEU A 1228 -10.74 -46.30 -36.78
N ARG A 1229 -11.97 -46.82 -36.60
CA ARG A 1229 -12.49 -47.58 -35.39
C ARG A 1229 -12.57 -46.87 -34.00
N LYS A 1230 -13.25 -47.34 -32.94
CA LYS A 1230 -14.13 -48.50 -32.55
C LYS A 1230 -14.87 -48.08 -31.22
N HIS A 1231 -15.93 -48.67 -30.64
CA HIS A 1231 -16.98 -49.65 -31.03
C HIS A 1231 -18.05 -49.78 -29.90
N LYS A 1232 -19.36 -49.82 -30.22
CA LYS A 1232 -20.46 -50.44 -29.41
C LYS A 1232 -20.74 -49.85 -28.00
N LYS A 1233 -21.96 -49.97 -27.45
CA LYS A 1233 -23.18 -50.65 -27.92
C LYS A 1233 -24.23 -49.65 -28.38
#